data_AF-A0A1F8RMT0-F1
#
_entry.id   AF-A0A1F8RMT0-F1
#
_cell.length_a   1.000
_cell.length_b   1.000
_cell.length_c   1.000
_cell.angle_alpha   90.00
_cell.angle_beta   90.00
_cell.angle_gamma   90.00
#
_symmetry.space_group_name_H-M   'P 1'
#
loop_
_entity.id
_entity.type
_entity.pdbx_description
1 polymer ?
#
loop_
_entity_poly.entity_id
_entity_poly.type
_entity_poly.pdbx_seq_one_letter_code
_entity_poly.pdbx_strand_id
1 'polypeptide(L)'
;MKYVYHFSEGSAAMADLLGGKGANLAEMTRLGLPVPPGFTISTEACRDYLRDGHQPPPGLWDEVREHLEEMQQTLGRRLGSSDRPLLVSVRSGSRFSMPGMMDTVLNLGLNDETLDGLARETGDRRFALDSYRRFIQMFAKVVLHLDSEPFEEALAEARGRCRASCDADIDEETLAWTVNRFREISGDHGGQPFSADQEEQLRRAVLAVFDSWNNRRAVAYRRHHGIPDDLGTAVNIQAMVFGNRGRDSATGVAFSRSPATGERRLYGEYLANAQGEDIVSGARTPEPIEELAAQMPVIHRELAAAAGLLEHHNRDIQDIEFTVESGKLYILQTRSAKRTAAAAVKAAVDMTAEGMIDRNEALRRVPAGDLSQLLLPRFSDTAKRQALVEGRLIGRGLNASPGAATGPVVFDADAAAAAGANGSQPVVLVRRETSAEDVHGIIAAAAVLTSRGGITSHAAVVTRGLGKPAVVGCGVLHIEPKQRRMSVNGTRVREGDVISIDGFTGEVFAGAIETVQPNVAGDGDLSQLLTWADQTRTLGVRANADTPDDARQALALGAEGVGLCRTEHMFFLRERLPFVRTMLTAAREVSEMERAVEDARLDPPSGRAAGDARTVARRRLRSAEERLSTSPEAQRFRDALDRLAVFQRQDFAEILRAMDGRPVTIRLLDAPLHEFLPPYEELLQEVAVLRATGGDPESLVEKEHMLETAKALHEANPMLGHRGCRLGLTYPDIYEMQVRAIVEAACQLSREGLNPHPEIMIPMVMDAAELHALKARLQRLTEEIECRGGQSMSIKFGTMIELPRAALVAGQLAPEVDFFSFGSNDLTQMTFGFSRDDAEEKFLRFYMSHRLLPANPFDTLDETGVGRLIRIAVEEGRAANAGLQLGLCGEHGGDPSGVRFCHQAGLDYVSCSPLRVPIARLAAAQAALGDGKRDDV
;
A
#
# COMPACT_ATOMS: atom_id res chain seq x y z
N MET A 1 -2.67 -14.54 -43.56
CA MET A 1 -2.28 -14.36 -42.15
C MET A 1 -3.26 -15.19 -41.34
N LYS A 2 -2.81 -15.94 -40.33
CA LYS A 2 -3.69 -16.85 -39.57
C LYS A 2 -4.25 -16.10 -38.36
N TYR A 3 -5.57 -16.00 -38.25
CA TYR A 3 -6.25 -15.24 -37.20
C TYR A 3 -6.91 -16.13 -36.14
N VAL A 4 -7.27 -17.37 -36.48
CA VAL A 4 -8.00 -18.29 -35.61
C VAL A 4 -7.12 -19.48 -35.24
N TYR A 5 -7.15 -19.86 -33.96
CA TYR A 5 -6.31 -20.93 -33.41
C TYR A 5 -7.17 -21.91 -32.62
N HIS A 6 -7.16 -23.19 -32.97
CA HIS A 6 -7.75 -24.23 -32.12
C HIS A 6 -7.01 -24.30 -30.78
N PHE A 7 -7.69 -24.66 -29.67
CA PHE A 7 -7.02 -24.71 -28.36
C PHE A 7 -5.79 -25.63 -28.34
N SER A 8 -5.76 -26.70 -29.14
CA SER A 8 -4.58 -27.57 -29.26
C SER A 8 -3.38 -26.94 -29.96
N GLU A 9 -3.56 -25.83 -30.68
CA GLU A 9 -2.50 -25.13 -31.43
C GLU A 9 -1.81 -24.04 -30.61
N GLY A 10 -2.41 -23.65 -29.47
CA GLY A 10 -1.89 -22.60 -28.60
C GLY A 10 -0.94 -23.11 -27.51
N SER A 11 -0.54 -22.19 -26.63
CA SER A 11 0.13 -22.46 -25.35
C SER A 11 0.09 -21.22 -24.46
N ALA A 12 0.46 -21.36 -23.18
CA ALA A 12 0.61 -20.24 -22.25
C ALA A 12 1.54 -19.13 -22.79
N ALA A 13 2.58 -19.49 -23.57
CA ALA A 13 3.53 -18.55 -24.16
C ALA A 13 2.93 -17.62 -25.24
N MET A 14 1.71 -17.91 -25.71
CA MET A 14 1.03 -17.13 -26.75
C MET A 14 0.03 -16.12 -26.18
N ALA A 15 0.16 -15.73 -24.91
CA ALA A 15 -0.74 -14.79 -24.23
C ALA A 15 -0.90 -13.44 -24.96
N ASP A 16 0.12 -12.97 -25.68
CA ASP A 16 0.07 -11.73 -26.46
C ASP A 16 -0.85 -11.85 -27.67
N LEU A 17 -0.92 -13.05 -28.25
CA LEU A 17 -1.70 -13.37 -29.44
C LEU A 17 -3.10 -13.86 -29.11
N LEU A 18 -3.23 -14.73 -28.10
CA LEU A 18 -4.47 -15.43 -27.74
C LEU A 18 -5.17 -14.79 -26.53
N GLY A 19 -4.56 -13.76 -25.94
CA GLY A 19 -4.95 -13.26 -24.61
C GLY A 19 -4.63 -14.27 -23.50
N GLY A 20 -4.68 -13.82 -22.25
CA GLY A 20 -4.41 -14.70 -21.10
C GLY A 20 -5.40 -15.87 -21.02
N LYS A 21 -6.69 -15.63 -21.33
CA LYS A 21 -7.71 -16.68 -21.30
C LYS A 21 -7.51 -17.74 -22.39
N GLY A 22 -7.27 -17.32 -23.63
CA GLY A 22 -7.07 -18.25 -24.75
C GLY A 22 -5.79 -19.06 -24.59
N ALA A 23 -4.71 -18.42 -24.13
CA ALA A 23 -3.45 -19.09 -23.82
C ALA A 23 -3.62 -20.14 -22.71
N ASN A 24 -4.37 -19.84 -21.65
CA ASN A 24 -4.63 -20.80 -20.57
C ASN A 24 -5.56 -21.95 -21.02
N LEU A 25 -6.58 -21.67 -21.84
CA LEU A 25 -7.43 -22.72 -22.44
C LEU A 25 -6.61 -23.69 -23.29
N ALA A 26 -5.68 -23.16 -24.08
CA ALA A 26 -4.77 -23.96 -24.88
C ALA A 26 -3.82 -24.80 -24.02
N GLU A 27 -3.23 -24.20 -22.98
CA GLU A 27 -2.34 -24.91 -22.07
C GLU A 27 -3.07 -26.05 -21.33
N MET A 28 -4.26 -25.78 -20.81
CA MET A 28 -5.09 -26.80 -20.17
C MET A 28 -5.44 -27.96 -21.12
N THR A 29 -5.76 -27.65 -22.38
CA THR A 29 -6.05 -28.65 -23.41
C THR A 29 -4.83 -29.53 -23.68
N ARG A 30 -3.62 -28.94 -23.75
CA ARG A 30 -2.35 -29.67 -23.92
C ARG A 30 -2.00 -30.54 -22.73
N LEU A 31 -2.39 -30.13 -21.52
CA LEU A 31 -2.23 -30.92 -20.30
C LEU A 31 -3.22 -32.10 -20.21
N GLY A 32 -4.14 -32.24 -21.17
CA GLY A 32 -5.15 -33.29 -21.18
C GLY A 32 -6.26 -33.09 -20.16
N LEU A 33 -6.45 -31.86 -19.65
CA LEU A 33 -7.58 -31.52 -18.80
C LEU A 33 -8.88 -31.53 -19.61
N PRO A 34 -10.03 -31.80 -18.97
CA PRO A 34 -11.31 -31.85 -19.66
C PRO A 34 -11.81 -30.44 -19.99
N VAL A 35 -11.17 -29.78 -20.97
CA VAL A 35 -11.59 -28.47 -21.47
C VAL A 35 -12.66 -28.67 -22.55
N PRO A 36 -13.79 -27.94 -22.51
CA PRO A 36 -14.74 -27.98 -23.61
C PRO A 36 -14.08 -27.52 -24.93
N PRO A 37 -14.29 -28.24 -26.05
CA PRO A 37 -13.69 -27.89 -27.34
C PRO A 37 -14.00 -26.47 -27.78
N GLY A 38 -13.05 -25.85 -28.49
CA GLY A 38 -13.17 -24.47 -28.93
C GLY A 38 -11.91 -23.94 -29.60
N PHE A 39 -11.94 -22.66 -29.93
CA PHE A 39 -10.87 -21.96 -30.60
C PHE A 39 -10.83 -20.48 -30.19
N THR A 40 -9.70 -19.83 -30.43
CA THR A 40 -9.45 -18.43 -30.09
C THR A 40 -9.20 -17.63 -31.37
N ILE A 41 -9.95 -16.53 -31.54
CA ILE A 41 -9.67 -15.48 -32.50
C ILE A 41 -8.65 -14.53 -31.87
N SER A 42 -7.51 -14.35 -32.52
CA SER A 42 -6.36 -13.62 -31.99
C SER A 42 -6.59 -12.13 -31.72
N THR A 43 -5.75 -11.54 -30.86
CA THR A 43 -5.66 -10.10 -30.61
C THR A 43 -5.30 -9.33 -31.88
N GLU A 44 -4.57 -9.91 -32.83
CA GLU A 44 -4.25 -9.24 -34.10
C GLU A 44 -5.48 -9.00 -34.95
N ALA A 45 -6.42 -9.96 -34.98
CA ALA A 45 -7.70 -9.77 -35.67
C ALA A 45 -8.47 -8.58 -35.10
N CYS A 46 -8.43 -8.39 -33.77
CA CYS A 46 -9.02 -7.22 -33.10
C CYS A 46 -8.29 -5.92 -33.49
N ARG A 47 -6.96 -5.93 -33.50
CA ARG A 47 -6.17 -4.74 -33.89
C ARG A 47 -6.43 -4.35 -35.34
N ASP A 48 -6.46 -5.31 -36.25
CA ASP A 48 -6.75 -5.08 -37.66
C ASP A 48 -8.18 -4.54 -37.83
N TYR A 49 -9.15 -5.16 -37.15
CA TYR A 49 -10.55 -4.69 -37.13
C TYR A 49 -10.68 -3.23 -36.67
N LEU A 50 -10.03 -2.87 -35.56
CA LEU A 50 -10.09 -1.51 -35.01
C LEU A 50 -9.35 -0.49 -35.89
N ARG A 51 -8.22 -0.89 -36.48
CA ARG A 51 -7.42 -0.03 -37.38
C ARG A 51 -8.16 0.26 -38.68
N ASP A 52 -8.82 -0.74 -39.25
CA ASP A 52 -9.42 -0.67 -40.59
C ASP A 52 -10.89 -0.21 -40.55
N GLY A 53 -11.23 0.62 -39.57
CA GLY A 53 -12.54 1.27 -39.45
C GLY A 53 -13.68 0.31 -39.08
N HIS A 54 -13.42 -0.62 -38.17
CA HIS A 54 -14.39 -1.64 -37.73
C HIS A 54 -14.80 -2.59 -38.86
N GLN A 55 -13.87 -2.91 -39.77
CA GLN A 55 -14.05 -3.92 -40.81
C GLN A 55 -13.26 -5.19 -40.46
N PRO A 56 -13.88 -6.38 -40.45
CA PRO A 56 -13.16 -7.62 -40.14
C PRO A 56 -12.10 -7.90 -41.23
N PRO A 57 -10.90 -8.38 -40.86
CA PRO A 57 -9.85 -8.66 -41.83
C PRO A 57 -10.27 -9.75 -42.83
N PRO A 58 -9.83 -9.66 -44.12
CA PRO A 58 -10.14 -10.67 -45.12
C PRO A 58 -9.70 -12.07 -44.69
N GLY A 59 -10.57 -13.07 -44.88
CA GLY A 59 -10.30 -14.47 -44.53
C GLY A 59 -10.68 -14.87 -43.10
N LEU A 60 -10.91 -13.92 -42.17
CA LEU A 60 -11.27 -14.23 -40.78
C LEU A 60 -12.47 -15.17 -40.68
N TRP A 61 -13.56 -14.88 -41.40
CA TRP A 61 -14.79 -15.67 -41.30
C TRP A 61 -14.66 -17.06 -41.94
N ASP A 62 -13.78 -17.21 -42.92
CA ASP A 62 -13.51 -18.52 -43.52
C ASP A 62 -12.75 -19.40 -42.52
N GLU A 63 -11.75 -18.85 -41.82
CA GLU A 63 -11.05 -19.55 -40.74
C GLU A 63 -11.98 -19.89 -39.57
N VAL A 64 -12.88 -18.98 -39.17
CA VAL A 64 -13.88 -19.24 -38.12
C VAL A 64 -14.81 -20.38 -38.54
N ARG A 65 -15.26 -20.41 -39.80
CA ARG A 65 -16.13 -21.47 -40.32
C ARG A 65 -15.42 -22.83 -40.32
N GLU A 66 -14.17 -22.88 -40.76
CA GLU A 66 -13.33 -24.09 -40.75
C GLU A 66 -13.23 -24.68 -39.33
N HIS A 67 -12.84 -23.87 -38.35
CA HIS A 67 -12.70 -24.33 -36.96
C HIS A 67 -14.04 -24.69 -36.32
N LEU A 68 -15.13 -24.00 -36.68
CA LEU A 68 -16.48 -24.35 -36.25
C LEU A 68 -16.92 -25.70 -36.85
N GLU A 69 -16.62 -25.98 -38.12
CA GLU A 69 -16.89 -27.28 -38.75
C GLU A 69 -16.14 -28.41 -38.06
N GLU A 70 -14.85 -28.23 -37.75
CA GLU A 70 -14.06 -29.21 -37.00
C GLU A 70 -14.63 -29.48 -35.60
N MET A 71 -15.01 -28.41 -34.87
CA MET A 71 -15.63 -28.53 -33.55
C MET A 71 -16.98 -29.26 -33.63
N GLN A 72 -17.81 -28.96 -34.63
CA GLN A 72 -19.09 -29.63 -34.86
C GLN A 72 -18.93 -31.11 -35.16
N GLN A 73 -17.96 -31.49 -36.00
CA GLN A 73 -17.64 -32.89 -36.29
C GLN A 73 -17.18 -33.63 -35.04
N THR A 74 -16.29 -33.01 -34.24
CA THR A 74 -15.75 -33.59 -33.00
C THR A 74 -16.84 -33.85 -31.96
N LEU A 75 -17.81 -32.93 -31.83
CA LEU A 75 -18.89 -33.04 -30.86
C LEU A 75 -20.09 -33.85 -31.37
N GLY A 76 -20.19 -34.09 -32.68
CA GLY A 76 -21.38 -34.67 -33.32
C GLY A 76 -22.63 -33.81 -33.14
N ARG A 77 -22.45 -32.48 -33.06
CA ARG A 77 -23.49 -31.45 -32.89
C ARG A 77 -23.31 -30.38 -33.97
N ARG A 78 -24.37 -29.69 -34.34
CA ARG A 78 -24.29 -28.62 -35.37
C ARG A 78 -24.95 -27.34 -34.89
N LEU A 79 -24.31 -26.21 -35.15
CA LEU A 79 -24.86 -24.88 -34.90
C LEU A 79 -26.14 -24.73 -35.76
N GLY A 80 -27.24 -24.33 -35.12
CA GLY A 80 -28.55 -24.24 -35.78
C GLY A 80 -29.29 -25.56 -36.01
N SER A 81 -28.78 -26.71 -35.56
CA SER A 81 -29.52 -27.98 -35.67
C SER A 81 -30.71 -28.04 -34.72
N SER A 82 -31.88 -28.36 -35.25
CA SER A 82 -33.09 -28.62 -34.46
C SER A 82 -33.10 -29.98 -33.75
N ASP A 83 -32.12 -30.87 -34.02
CA ASP A 83 -32.05 -32.21 -33.42
C ASP A 83 -30.91 -32.33 -32.39
N ARG A 84 -29.68 -31.99 -32.78
CA ARG A 84 -28.51 -31.97 -31.89
C ARG A 84 -27.84 -30.59 -31.93
N PRO A 85 -28.44 -29.58 -31.27
CA PRO A 85 -27.91 -28.23 -31.31
C PRO A 85 -26.51 -28.16 -30.68
N LEU A 86 -25.61 -27.44 -31.34
CA LEU A 86 -24.38 -26.94 -30.73
C LEU A 86 -24.65 -25.53 -30.22
N LEU A 87 -24.39 -25.31 -28.94
CA LEU A 87 -24.38 -23.97 -28.34
C LEU A 87 -22.96 -23.60 -27.97
N VAL A 88 -22.61 -22.33 -28.12
CA VAL A 88 -21.26 -21.82 -27.84
C VAL A 88 -21.31 -20.61 -26.89
N SER A 89 -20.23 -20.42 -26.16
CA SER A 89 -19.91 -19.18 -25.46
C SER A 89 -18.93 -18.36 -26.29
N VAL A 90 -19.08 -17.05 -26.26
CA VAL A 90 -18.17 -16.07 -26.87
C VAL A 90 -17.63 -15.20 -25.74
N ARG A 91 -16.37 -15.43 -25.37
CA ARG A 91 -15.73 -14.82 -24.18
C ARG A 91 -14.52 -13.99 -24.59
N SER A 92 -14.51 -12.73 -24.18
CA SER A 92 -13.34 -11.86 -24.31
C SER A 92 -12.12 -12.37 -23.52
N GLY A 93 -10.92 -12.05 -24.00
CA GLY A 93 -9.66 -12.38 -23.34
C GLY A 93 -8.53 -11.49 -23.82
N SER A 94 -8.19 -10.46 -23.06
CA SER A 94 -6.99 -9.64 -23.29
C SER A 94 -5.75 -10.31 -22.69
N ARG A 95 -4.55 -9.81 -23.02
CA ARG A 95 -3.27 -10.24 -22.41
C ARG A 95 -3.37 -10.18 -20.88
N PHE A 96 -3.74 -9.02 -20.35
CA PHE A 96 -3.94 -8.80 -18.92
C PHE A 96 -5.38 -9.02 -18.52
N SER A 97 -5.61 -9.58 -17.34
CA SER A 97 -6.96 -9.84 -16.83
C SER A 97 -7.69 -8.53 -16.52
N MET A 98 -8.87 -8.34 -17.13
CA MET A 98 -9.77 -7.19 -16.89
C MET A 98 -11.16 -7.66 -16.42
N PRO A 99 -11.32 -8.10 -15.16
CA PRO A 99 -12.55 -8.73 -14.67
C PRO A 99 -13.76 -7.79 -14.73
N GLY A 100 -14.86 -8.24 -15.34
CA GLY A 100 -16.11 -7.47 -15.44
C GLY A 100 -16.07 -6.27 -16.39
N MET A 101 -14.97 -6.05 -17.12
CA MET A 101 -14.80 -4.88 -18.00
C MET A 101 -15.20 -5.16 -19.45
N MET A 102 -15.04 -6.40 -19.89
CA MET A 102 -15.33 -6.83 -21.27
C MET A 102 -16.50 -7.80 -21.29
N ASP A 103 -17.19 -7.82 -22.42
CA ASP A 103 -18.45 -8.55 -22.55
C ASP A 103 -18.23 -10.05 -22.81
N THR A 104 -19.27 -10.83 -22.51
CA THR A 104 -19.36 -12.27 -22.74
C THR A 104 -20.80 -12.60 -23.12
N VAL A 105 -20.96 -13.52 -24.07
CA VAL A 105 -22.28 -14.04 -24.49
C VAL A 105 -22.25 -15.55 -24.32
N LEU A 106 -23.17 -16.11 -23.53
CA LEU A 106 -23.34 -17.56 -23.37
C LEU A 106 -24.56 -18.04 -24.16
N ASN A 107 -24.69 -19.36 -24.33
CA ASN A 107 -25.83 -20.02 -24.98
C ASN A 107 -26.09 -19.55 -26.44
N LEU A 108 -25.06 -19.06 -27.13
CA LEU A 108 -25.17 -18.61 -28.52
C LEU A 108 -25.48 -19.79 -29.43
N GLY A 109 -26.45 -19.62 -30.32
CA GLY A 109 -26.98 -20.65 -31.20
C GLY A 109 -28.46 -20.95 -30.98
N LEU A 110 -29.04 -20.46 -29.87
CA LEU A 110 -30.45 -20.65 -29.56
C LEU A 110 -31.39 -19.78 -30.42
N ASN A 111 -32.45 -20.42 -30.89
CA ASN A 111 -33.63 -19.88 -31.57
C ASN A 111 -34.83 -20.83 -31.26
N ASP A 112 -35.99 -20.61 -31.87
CA ASP A 112 -37.17 -21.48 -31.61
C ASP A 112 -36.90 -22.96 -31.94
N GLU A 113 -36.29 -23.23 -33.10
CA GLU A 113 -36.06 -24.60 -33.57
C GLU A 113 -35.01 -25.35 -32.74
N THR A 114 -33.91 -24.67 -32.41
CA THR A 114 -32.83 -25.23 -31.59
C THR A 114 -33.21 -25.32 -30.12
N LEU A 115 -34.13 -24.47 -29.63
CA LEU A 115 -34.73 -24.62 -28.31
C LEU A 115 -35.50 -25.93 -28.20
N ASP A 116 -36.34 -26.25 -29.18
CA ASP A 116 -37.07 -27.52 -29.19
C ASP A 116 -36.11 -28.72 -29.30
N GLY A 117 -35.02 -28.58 -30.07
CA GLY A 117 -33.94 -29.56 -30.10
C GLY A 117 -33.27 -29.76 -28.75
N LEU A 118 -32.90 -28.66 -28.08
CA LEU A 118 -32.28 -28.67 -26.76
C LEU A 118 -33.21 -29.31 -25.73
N ALA A 119 -34.49 -28.95 -25.73
CA ALA A 119 -35.51 -29.51 -24.84
C ALA A 119 -35.69 -31.03 -25.03
N ARG A 120 -35.69 -31.50 -26.28
CA ARG A 120 -35.74 -32.95 -26.59
C ARG A 120 -34.49 -33.67 -26.10
N GLU A 121 -33.32 -33.07 -26.29
CA GLU A 121 -32.06 -33.68 -25.91
C GLU A 121 -31.85 -33.71 -24.39
N THR A 122 -32.33 -32.69 -23.68
CA THR A 122 -32.22 -32.61 -22.21
C THR A 122 -33.34 -33.35 -21.50
N GLY A 123 -34.49 -33.56 -22.16
CA GLY A 123 -35.71 -33.99 -21.50
C GLY A 123 -36.27 -32.94 -20.54
N ASP A 124 -35.81 -31.69 -20.65
CA ASP A 124 -36.15 -30.58 -19.76
C ASP A 124 -36.37 -29.30 -20.58
N ARG A 125 -37.64 -29.07 -20.94
CA ARG A 125 -38.07 -27.89 -21.73
C ARG A 125 -37.92 -26.61 -20.92
N ARG A 126 -38.15 -26.66 -19.61
CA ARG A 126 -37.93 -25.53 -18.69
C ARG A 126 -36.49 -25.04 -18.74
N PHE A 127 -35.50 -25.95 -18.67
CA PHE A 127 -34.08 -25.63 -18.81
C PHE A 127 -33.77 -24.95 -20.16
N ALA A 128 -34.34 -25.45 -21.25
CA ALA A 128 -34.12 -24.88 -22.58
C ALA A 128 -34.68 -23.44 -22.68
N LEU A 129 -35.86 -23.20 -22.09
CA LEU A 129 -36.46 -21.86 -21.99
C LEU A 129 -35.65 -20.91 -21.10
N ASP A 130 -35.14 -21.38 -19.95
CA ASP A 130 -34.27 -20.58 -19.08
C ASP A 130 -32.96 -20.19 -19.77
N SER A 131 -32.33 -21.15 -20.44
CA SER A 131 -31.12 -20.90 -21.23
C SER A 131 -31.38 -19.88 -22.33
N TYR A 132 -32.56 -19.92 -22.94
CA TYR A 132 -32.91 -19.03 -24.04
C TYR A 132 -33.26 -17.62 -23.61
N ARG A 133 -34.03 -17.43 -22.53
CA ARG A 133 -34.26 -16.08 -21.98
C ARG A 133 -32.95 -15.41 -21.54
N ARG A 134 -32.02 -16.18 -20.94
CA ARG A 134 -30.67 -15.69 -20.61
C ARG A 134 -29.91 -15.26 -21.86
N PHE A 135 -29.92 -16.09 -22.91
CA PHE A 135 -29.28 -15.75 -24.17
C PHE A 135 -29.83 -14.45 -24.76
N ILE A 136 -31.16 -14.30 -24.84
CA ILE A 136 -31.79 -13.10 -25.39
C ILE A 136 -31.35 -11.86 -24.60
N GLN A 137 -31.40 -11.91 -23.27
CA GLN A 137 -31.02 -10.79 -22.42
C GLN A 137 -29.54 -10.41 -22.59
N MET A 138 -28.62 -11.38 -22.57
CA MET A 138 -27.20 -11.12 -22.77
C MET A 138 -26.92 -10.57 -24.17
N PHE A 139 -27.51 -11.18 -25.20
CA PHE A 139 -27.31 -10.75 -26.58
C PHE A 139 -27.87 -9.34 -26.79
N ALA A 140 -29.05 -9.04 -26.25
CA ALA A 140 -29.63 -7.70 -26.28
C ALA A 140 -28.73 -6.66 -25.61
N LYS A 141 -28.21 -6.96 -24.42
CA LYS A 141 -27.32 -6.05 -23.68
C LYS A 141 -25.98 -5.85 -24.37
N VAL A 142 -25.32 -6.93 -24.77
CA VAL A 142 -23.95 -6.91 -25.27
C VAL A 142 -23.88 -6.50 -26.74
N VAL A 143 -24.74 -7.09 -27.57
CA VAL A 143 -24.67 -6.99 -29.04
C VAL A 143 -25.63 -5.94 -29.59
N LEU A 144 -26.79 -5.75 -28.95
CA LEU A 144 -27.76 -4.71 -29.34
C LEU A 144 -27.61 -3.41 -28.54
N HIS A 145 -26.74 -3.41 -27.51
CA HIS A 145 -26.51 -2.28 -26.60
C HIS A 145 -27.79 -1.78 -25.89
N LEU A 146 -28.69 -2.70 -25.57
CA LEU A 146 -29.93 -2.40 -24.84
C LEU A 146 -29.71 -2.36 -23.32
N ASP A 147 -30.53 -1.56 -22.64
CA ASP A 147 -30.56 -1.53 -21.17
C ASP A 147 -31.07 -2.87 -20.62
N SER A 148 -30.50 -3.32 -19.51
CA SER A 148 -30.96 -4.51 -18.78
C SER A 148 -32.22 -4.26 -17.97
N GLU A 149 -32.52 -3.02 -17.57
CA GLU A 149 -33.64 -2.68 -16.68
C GLU A 149 -34.99 -3.24 -17.17
N PRO A 150 -35.40 -3.11 -18.45
CA PRO A 150 -36.66 -3.68 -18.93
C PRO A 150 -36.74 -5.21 -18.82
N PHE A 151 -35.61 -5.90 -18.95
CA PHE A 151 -35.54 -7.36 -18.80
C PHE A 151 -35.67 -7.78 -17.33
N GLU A 152 -35.08 -7.02 -16.41
CA GLU A 152 -35.21 -7.25 -14.96
C GLU A 152 -36.64 -6.99 -14.47
N GLU A 153 -37.31 -5.96 -15.00
CA GLU A 153 -38.73 -5.71 -14.73
C GLU A 153 -39.62 -6.87 -15.20
N ALA A 154 -39.38 -7.39 -16.41
CA ALA A 154 -40.10 -8.54 -16.94
C ALA A 154 -39.83 -9.83 -16.13
N LEU A 155 -38.62 -10.03 -15.60
CA LEU A 155 -38.33 -11.12 -14.66
C LEU A 155 -39.04 -10.94 -13.32
N ALA A 156 -39.10 -9.72 -12.79
CA ALA A 156 -39.85 -9.41 -11.57
C ALA A 156 -41.36 -9.71 -11.75
N GLU A 157 -41.91 -9.37 -12.92
CA GLU A 157 -43.28 -9.72 -13.28
C GLU A 157 -43.47 -11.25 -13.36
N ALA A 158 -42.55 -11.96 -14.02
CA ALA A 158 -42.56 -13.42 -14.11
C ALA A 158 -42.58 -14.07 -12.71
N ARG A 159 -41.70 -13.63 -11.79
CA ARG A 159 -41.69 -14.09 -10.39
C ARG A 159 -43.03 -13.84 -9.70
N GLY A 160 -43.62 -12.66 -9.92
CA GLY A 160 -44.94 -12.31 -9.38
C GLY A 160 -46.07 -13.21 -9.89
N ARG A 161 -46.05 -13.58 -11.18
CA ARG A 161 -47.06 -14.43 -11.83
C ARG A 161 -47.12 -15.85 -11.23
N CYS A 162 -45.97 -16.45 -10.96
CA CYS A 162 -45.87 -17.82 -10.41
C CYS A 162 -45.64 -17.87 -8.88
N ARG A 163 -45.55 -16.71 -8.21
CA ARG A 163 -45.18 -16.58 -6.78
C ARG A 163 -43.84 -17.25 -6.45
N ALA A 164 -42.91 -17.23 -7.41
CA ALA A 164 -41.56 -17.74 -7.25
C ALA A 164 -40.76 -16.87 -6.28
N SER A 165 -39.97 -17.52 -5.42
CA SER A 165 -39.09 -16.81 -4.48
C SER A 165 -37.80 -16.34 -5.14
N CYS A 166 -37.34 -17.06 -6.17
CA CYS A 166 -36.19 -16.74 -7.00
C CYS A 166 -36.42 -17.16 -8.47
N ASP A 167 -35.54 -16.74 -9.38
CA ASP A 167 -35.64 -17.08 -10.81
C ASP A 167 -35.61 -18.59 -11.07
N ALA A 168 -34.88 -19.31 -10.22
CA ALA A 168 -34.79 -20.77 -10.28
C ALA A 168 -36.09 -21.48 -9.87
N ASP A 169 -37.13 -20.77 -9.43
CA ASP A 169 -38.45 -21.31 -9.12
C ASP A 169 -39.50 -20.98 -10.21
N ILE A 170 -39.14 -20.20 -11.24
CA ILE A 170 -40.09 -19.85 -12.30
C ILE A 170 -40.45 -21.12 -13.08
N ASP A 171 -41.75 -21.40 -13.19
CA ASP A 171 -42.28 -22.56 -13.90
C ASP A 171 -42.12 -22.47 -15.43
N GLU A 172 -42.32 -23.59 -16.11
CA GLU A 172 -42.13 -23.71 -17.55
C GLU A 172 -43.05 -22.77 -18.36
N GLU A 173 -44.32 -22.67 -17.96
CA GLU A 173 -45.32 -21.82 -18.65
C GLU A 173 -44.94 -20.34 -18.56
N THR A 174 -44.52 -19.91 -17.37
CA THR A 174 -44.09 -18.53 -17.12
C THR A 174 -42.76 -18.23 -17.83
N LEU A 175 -41.81 -19.18 -17.89
CA LEU A 175 -40.58 -19.00 -18.66
C LEU A 175 -40.84 -18.86 -20.17
N ALA A 176 -41.80 -19.60 -20.72
CA ALA A 176 -42.22 -19.43 -22.11
C ALA A 176 -42.80 -18.03 -22.36
N TRP A 177 -43.58 -17.51 -21.41
CA TRP A 177 -44.03 -16.12 -21.44
C TRP A 177 -42.85 -15.13 -21.36
N THR A 178 -41.88 -15.36 -20.47
CA THR A 178 -40.69 -14.49 -20.31
C THR A 178 -39.84 -14.44 -21.58
N VAL A 179 -39.62 -15.57 -22.26
CA VAL A 179 -38.90 -15.62 -23.55
C VAL A 179 -39.56 -14.72 -24.58
N ASN A 180 -40.89 -14.82 -24.72
CA ASN A 180 -41.64 -13.98 -25.65
C ASN A 180 -41.54 -12.50 -25.27
N ARG A 181 -41.68 -12.19 -23.97
CA ARG A 181 -41.55 -10.81 -23.49
C ARG A 181 -40.15 -10.23 -23.74
N PHE A 182 -39.11 -11.02 -23.56
CA PHE A 182 -37.72 -10.60 -23.82
C PHE A 182 -37.47 -10.33 -25.30
N ARG A 183 -38.09 -11.11 -26.19
CA ARG A 183 -38.05 -10.86 -27.65
C ARG A 183 -38.75 -9.56 -28.02
N GLU A 184 -39.92 -9.29 -27.44
CA GLU A 184 -40.66 -8.03 -27.63
C GLU A 184 -39.79 -6.85 -27.19
N ILE A 185 -39.23 -6.89 -25.98
CA ILE A 185 -38.33 -5.84 -25.47
C ILE A 185 -37.16 -5.61 -26.44
N SER A 186 -36.55 -6.69 -26.92
CA SER A 186 -35.43 -6.61 -27.87
C SER A 186 -35.84 -5.98 -29.21
N GLY A 187 -37.04 -6.30 -29.71
CA GLY A 187 -37.58 -5.74 -30.95
C GLY A 187 -38.01 -4.28 -30.84
N ASP A 188 -38.72 -3.93 -29.77
CA ASP A 188 -39.28 -2.58 -29.53
C ASP A 188 -38.18 -1.52 -29.29
N HIS A 189 -37.08 -1.92 -28.65
CA HIS A 189 -36.02 -0.99 -28.25
C HIS A 189 -34.77 -1.06 -29.14
N GLY A 190 -34.57 -2.17 -29.88
CA GLY A 190 -33.37 -2.41 -30.69
C GLY A 190 -33.47 -1.99 -32.16
N GLY A 191 -34.66 -1.68 -32.67
CA GLY A 191 -34.87 -1.29 -34.07
C GLY A 191 -34.56 -2.39 -35.11
N GLN A 192 -34.08 -3.55 -34.67
CA GLN A 192 -33.82 -4.75 -35.47
C GLN A 192 -34.32 -5.98 -34.72
N PRO A 193 -34.96 -6.95 -35.40
CA PRO A 193 -35.39 -8.19 -34.77
C PRO A 193 -34.18 -9.01 -34.29
N PHE A 194 -34.39 -9.78 -33.22
CA PHE A 194 -33.44 -10.79 -32.75
C PHE A 194 -33.13 -11.77 -33.89
N SER A 195 -31.85 -11.96 -34.24
CA SER A 195 -31.46 -12.80 -35.37
C SER A 195 -31.77 -14.27 -35.08
N ALA A 196 -32.58 -14.91 -35.92
CA ALA A 196 -32.78 -16.35 -35.89
C ALA A 196 -31.63 -17.13 -36.56
N ASP A 197 -30.78 -16.44 -37.34
CA ASP A 197 -29.58 -16.98 -37.99
C ASP A 197 -28.42 -17.01 -37.00
N GLN A 198 -27.94 -18.22 -36.70
CA GLN A 198 -26.86 -18.47 -35.76
C GLN A 198 -25.48 -18.04 -36.26
N GLU A 199 -25.21 -18.06 -37.56
CA GLU A 199 -23.95 -17.55 -38.09
C GLU A 199 -23.90 -16.03 -37.88
N GLU A 200 -25.02 -15.34 -38.10
CA GLU A 200 -25.12 -13.91 -37.81
C GLU A 200 -25.05 -13.60 -36.31
N GLN A 201 -25.66 -14.43 -35.45
CA GLN A 201 -25.48 -14.31 -34.00
C GLN A 201 -23.99 -14.37 -33.63
N LEU A 202 -23.26 -15.37 -34.13
CA LEU A 202 -21.84 -15.55 -33.87
C LEU A 202 -21.01 -14.37 -34.37
N ARG A 203 -21.26 -13.95 -35.62
CA ARG A 203 -20.58 -12.81 -36.25
C ARG A 203 -20.71 -11.55 -35.40
N ARG A 204 -21.95 -11.21 -35.03
CA ARG A 204 -22.24 -10.00 -34.25
C ARG A 204 -21.66 -10.07 -32.83
N ALA A 205 -21.68 -11.24 -32.20
CA ALA A 205 -21.08 -11.42 -30.88
C ALA A 205 -19.56 -11.24 -30.89
N VAL A 206 -18.86 -11.77 -31.90
CA VAL A 206 -17.41 -11.59 -32.06
C VAL A 206 -17.07 -10.12 -32.26
N LEU A 207 -17.79 -9.41 -33.14
CA LEU A 207 -17.56 -7.99 -33.38
C LEU A 207 -17.86 -7.14 -32.14
N ALA A 208 -18.94 -7.43 -31.41
CA ALA A 208 -19.26 -6.75 -30.15
C ALA A 208 -18.15 -6.94 -29.10
N VAL A 209 -17.48 -8.10 -29.06
CA VAL A 209 -16.32 -8.30 -28.18
C VAL A 209 -15.14 -7.42 -28.62
N PHE A 210 -14.83 -7.31 -29.91
CA PHE A 210 -13.81 -6.39 -30.38
C PHE A 210 -14.13 -4.94 -30.03
N ASP A 211 -15.37 -4.51 -30.23
CA ASP A 211 -15.83 -3.16 -29.87
C ASP A 211 -15.75 -2.90 -28.35
N SER A 212 -15.98 -3.94 -27.53
CA SER A 212 -15.90 -3.84 -26.08
C SER A 212 -14.51 -3.43 -25.57
N TRP A 213 -13.45 -3.63 -26.37
CA TRP A 213 -12.11 -3.13 -26.05
C TRP A 213 -12.10 -1.61 -25.86
N ASN A 214 -12.90 -0.88 -26.63
CA ASN A 214 -12.95 0.59 -26.59
C ASN A 214 -14.17 1.15 -25.86
N ASN A 215 -14.89 0.31 -25.09
CA ASN A 215 -15.97 0.81 -24.25
C ASN A 215 -15.43 1.69 -23.10
N ARG A 216 -16.29 2.56 -22.54
CA ARG A 216 -15.87 3.57 -21.53
C ARG A 216 -15.24 2.92 -20.29
N ARG A 217 -15.77 1.79 -19.83
CA ARG A 217 -15.30 1.08 -18.63
C ARG A 217 -13.94 0.41 -18.85
N ALA A 218 -13.70 -0.22 -19.99
CA ALA A 218 -12.45 -0.87 -20.35
C ALA A 218 -11.33 0.17 -20.54
N VAL A 219 -11.63 1.27 -21.24
CA VAL A 219 -10.70 2.41 -21.39
C VAL A 219 -10.34 2.97 -20.02
N ALA A 220 -11.32 3.23 -19.14
CA ALA A 220 -11.08 3.73 -17.79
C ALA A 220 -10.25 2.75 -16.94
N TYR A 221 -10.51 1.45 -17.03
CA TYR A 221 -9.78 0.41 -16.33
C TYR A 221 -8.32 0.32 -16.79
N ARG A 222 -8.08 0.23 -18.11
CA ARG A 222 -6.72 0.21 -18.68
C ARG A 222 -5.93 1.44 -18.27
N ARG A 223 -6.60 2.59 -18.35
CA ARG A 223 -6.09 3.87 -17.88
C ARG A 223 -5.65 3.77 -16.41
N HIS A 224 -6.51 3.30 -15.52
CA HIS A 224 -6.18 3.20 -14.10
C HIS A 224 -5.00 2.24 -13.81
N HIS A 225 -4.91 1.14 -14.56
CA HIS A 225 -3.91 0.09 -14.34
C HIS A 225 -2.66 0.19 -15.25
N GLY A 226 -2.53 1.24 -16.06
CA GLY A 226 -1.38 1.42 -16.95
C GLY A 226 -1.29 0.40 -18.10
N ILE A 227 -2.41 -0.21 -18.50
CA ILE A 227 -2.46 -1.19 -19.59
C ILE A 227 -2.43 -0.46 -20.95
N PRO A 228 -1.53 -0.83 -21.88
CA PRO A 228 -1.46 -0.21 -23.21
C PRO A 228 -2.75 -0.39 -24.03
N ASP A 229 -3.16 0.68 -24.74
CA ASP A 229 -4.38 0.69 -25.55
C ASP A 229 -4.26 -0.11 -26.86
N ASP A 230 -3.04 -0.37 -27.32
CA ASP A 230 -2.72 -0.99 -28.61
C ASP A 230 -2.72 -2.52 -28.58
N LEU A 231 -2.95 -3.17 -27.43
CA LEU A 231 -2.92 -4.64 -27.32
C LEU A 231 -4.08 -5.32 -28.05
N GLY A 232 -5.29 -4.77 -27.96
CA GLY A 232 -6.52 -5.41 -28.39
C GLY A 232 -6.99 -6.55 -27.46
N THR A 233 -8.04 -7.25 -27.85
CA THR A 233 -8.60 -8.40 -27.11
C THR A 233 -8.82 -9.60 -28.02
N ALA A 234 -8.58 -10.81 -27.51
CA ALA A 234 -8.92 -12.04 -28.21
C ALA A 234 -10.37 -12.44 -27.93
N VAL A 235 -10.92 -13.29 -28.79
CA VAL A 235 -12.27 -13.85 -28.63
C VAL A 235 -12.20 -15.36 -28.55
N ASN A 236 -12.62 -15.93 -27.43
CA ASN A 236 -12.65 -17.37 -27.23
C ASN A 236 -14.06 -17.89 -27.54
N ILE A 237 -14.17 -18.76 -28.53
CA ILE A 237 -15.40 -19.45 -28.91
C ILE A 237 -15.28 -20.88 -28.39
N GLN A 238 -16.16 -21.24 -27.45
CA GLN A 238 -16.06 -22.51 -26.73
C GLN A 238 -17.43 -23.16 -26.62
N ALA A 239 -17.49 -24.48 -26.84
CA ALA A 239 -18.71 -25.26 -26.67
C ALA A 239 -19.31 -25.08 -25.26
N MET A 240 -20.62 -24.87 -25.19
CA MET A 240 -21.34 -24.76 -23.93
C MET A 240 -21.36 -26.10 -23.19
N VAL A 241 -21.20 -25.99 -21.87
CA VAL A 241 -21.41 -27.07 -20.91
C VAL A 241 -22.36 -26.55 -19.84
N PHE A 242 -23.33 -27.36 -19.45
CA PHE A 242 -24.44 -26.93 -18.61
C PHE A 242 -24.36 -27.51 -17.20
N GLY A 243 -24.21 -26.63 -16.20
CA GLY A 243 -24.25 -26.99 -14.77
C GLY A 243 -25.67 -27.13 -14.22
N ASN A 244 -26.70 -26.92 -15.04
CA ASN A 244 -28.11 -26.81 -14.67
C ASN A 244 -29.03 -27.82 -15.38
N ARG A 245 -28.52 -29.02 -15.71
CA ARG A 245 -29.31 -30.11 -16.32
C ARG A 245 -30.01 -31.03 -15.33
N GLY A 246 -29.78 -30.85 -14.03
CA GLY A 246 -30.28 -31.76 -13.01
C GLY A 246 -29.37 -31.87 -11.78
N ARG A 247 -29.63 -32.89 -10.96
CA ARG A 247 -28.97 -33.09 -9.66
C ARG A 247 -27.52 -33.56 -9.76
N ASP A 248 -27.10 -34.07 -10.91
CA ASP A 248 -25.74 -34.51 -11.22
C ASP A 248 -24.93 -33.46 -11.99
N SER A 249 -25.44 -32.22 -12.03
CA SER A 249 -24.81 -31.08 -12.69
C SER A 249 -24.57 -29.95 -11.69
N ALA A 250 -23.48 -29.23 -11.88
CA ALA A 250 -23.06 -28.16 -10.98
C ALA A 250 -22.14 -27.18 -11.71
N THR A 251 -21.90 -26.02 -11.11
CA THR A 251 -20.86 -25.08 -11.53
C THR A 251 -20.19 -24.51 -10.29
N GLY A 252 -18.92 -24.13 -10.39
CA GLY A 252 -18.18 -23.67 -9.23
C GLY A 252 -16.89 -22.96 -9.56
N VAL A 253 -16.33 -22.34 -8.53
CA VAL A 253 -15.00 -21.74 -8.52
C VAL A 253 -14.20 -22.40 -7.41
N ALA A 254 -13.02 -22.90 -7.74
CA ALA A 254 -12.14 -23.60 -6.82
C ALA A 254 -10.71 -23.06 -6.90
N PHE A 255 -10.00 -23.19 -5.79
CA PHE A 255 -8.61 -22.78 -5.63
C PHE A 255 -7.78 -23.98 -5.20
N SER A 256 -6.57 -24.13 -5.75
CA SER A 256 -5.67 -25.23 -5.39
C SER A 256 -5.19 -25.18 -3.92
N ARG A 257 -5.16 -23.98 -3.34
CA ARG A 257 -4.94 -23.69 -1.91
C ARG A 257 -5.91 -22.61 -1.47
N SER A 258 -6.10 -22.45 -0.17
CA SER A 258 -6.87 -21.31 0.35
C SER A 258 -6.22 -19.98 -0.06
N PRO A 259 -6.92 -19.08 -0.79
CA PRO A 259 -6.39 -17.76 -1.13
C PRO A 259 -6.31 -16.81 0.09
N ALA A 260 -6.93 -17.20 1.21
CA ALA A 260 -6.94 -16.44 2.46
C ALA A 260 -5.79 -16.84 3.40
N THR A 261 -5.54 -18.15 3.56
CA THR A 261 -4.55 -18.67 4.52
C THR A 261 -3.31 -19.28 3.87
N GLY A 262 -3.38 -19.68 2.60
CA GLY A 262 -2.33 -20.42 1.89
C GLY A 262 -2.32 -21.93 2.19
N GLU A 263 -3.24 -22.42 3.02
CA GLU A 263 -3.34 -23.83 3.37
C GLU A 263 -3.57 -24.71 2.12
N ARG A 264 -2.79 -25.79 2.01
CA ARG A 264 -2.84 -26.76 0.92
C ARG A 264 -4.08 -27.65 1.02
N ARG A 265 -5.21 -27.13 0.57
CA ARG A 265 -6.48 -27.83 0.38
C ARG A 265 -7.28 -27.19 -0.74
N LEU A 266 -8.09 -28.01 -1.41
CA LEU A 266 -9.08 -27.49 -2.36
C LEU A 266 -10.05 -26.58 -1.58
N TYR A 267 -10.12 -25.32 -1.99
CA TYR A 267 -10.95 -24.29 -1.35
C TYR A 267 -11.83 -23.66 -2.40
N GLY A 268 -13.07 -23.31 -2.09
CA GLY A 268 -13.94 -22.65 -3.05
C GLY A 268 -15.40 -22.93 -2.76
N GLU A 269 -16.23 -22.64 -3.76
CA GLU A 269 -17.67 -22.73 -3.65
C GLU A 269 -18.28 -23.25 -4.96
N TYR A 270 -19.42 -23.91 -4.86
CA TYR A 270 -20.16 -24.40 -6.00
C TYR A 270 -21.67 -24.27 -5.79
N LEU A 271 -22.43 -24.36 -6.87
CA LEU A 271 -23.88 -24.47 -6.86
C LEU A 271 -24.30 -25.70 -7.66
N ALA A 272 -25.08 -26.57 -7.04
CA ALA A 272 -25.77 -27.65 -7.74
C ALA A 272 -26.91 -27.11 -8.60
N ASN A 273 -27.08 -27.69 -9.79
CA ASN A 273 -28.09 -27.35 -10.77
C ASN A 273 -28.16 -25.84 -11.06
N ALA A 274 -27.05 -25.25 -11.51
CA ALA A 274 -26.89 -23.80 -11.70
C ALA A 274 -25.94 -23.47 -12.87
N GLN A 275 -25.91 -22.20 -13.31
CA GLN A 275 -24.90 -21.67 -14.22
C GLN A 275 -23.96 -20.70 -13.50
N GLY A 276 -22.77 -20.43 -14.08
CA GLY A 276 -21.76 -19.57 -13.44
C GLY A 276 -22.27 -18.17 -13.09
N GLU A 277 -23.26 -17.65 -13.81
CA GLU A 277 -23.93 -16.38 -13.49
C GLU A 277 -24.61 -16.37 -12.12
N ASP A 278 -25.14 -17.52 -11.68
CA ASP A 278 -25.84 -17.63 -10.40
C ASP A 278 -24.85 -17.51 -9.23
N ILE A 279 -23.59 -17.90 -9.43
CA ILE A 279 -22.49 -17.69 -8.47
C ILE A 279 -22.10 -16.20 -8.44
N VAL A 280 -21.92 -15.59 -9.61
CA VAL A 280 -21.47 -14.19 -9.71
C VAL A 280 -22.52 -13.21 -9.19
N SER A 281 -23.80 -13.46 -9.46
CA SER A 281 -24.91 -12.61 -9.02
C SER A 281 -25.22 -12.75 -7.52
N GLY A 282 -24.80 -13.85 -6.89
CA GLY A 282 -25.13 -14.15 -5.49
C GLY A 282 -26.63 -14.37 -5.25
N ALA A 283 -27.42 -14.64 -6.30
CA ALA A 283 -28.86 -14.86 -6.19
C ALA A 283 -29.21 -16.12 -5.38
N ARG A 284 -28.28 -17.10 -5.35
CA ARG A 284 -28.32 -18.29 -4.50
C ARG A 284 -27.06 -18.34 -3.66
N THR A 285 -27.20 -18.72 -2.39
CA THR A 285 -26.05 -18.95 -1.51
C THR A 285 -25.25 -20.15 -2.00
N PRO A 286 -23.98 -19.98 -2.39
CA PRO A 286 -23.12 -21.09 -2.79
C PRO A 286 -22.82 -22.04 -1.63
N GLU A 287 -22.59 -23.31 -1.95
CA GLU A 287 -22.14 -24.32 -1.00
C GLU A 287 -20.60 -24.41 -1.01
N PRO A 288 -19.94 -24.64 0.14
CA PRO A 288 -18.50 -24.86 0.18
C PRO A 288 -18.09 -26.07 -0.67
N ILE A 289 -16.93 -26.00 -1.33
CA ILE A 289 -16.43 -27.08 -2.20
C ILE A 289 -16.26 -28.41 -1.47
N GLU A 290 -16.10 -28.40 -0.14
CA GLU A 290 -16.02 -29.60 0.69
C GLU A 290 -17.31 -30.43 0.64
N GLU A 291 -18.48 -29.81 0.49
CA GLU A 291 -19.76 -30.51 0.36
C GLU A 291 -19.85 -31.29 -0.96
N LEU A 292 -19.10 -30.87 -1.99
CA LEU A 292 -19.00 -31.60 -3.26
C LEU A 292 -18.40 -32.99 -3.05
N ALA A 293 -17.55 -33.18 -2.04
CA ALA A 293 -17.01 -34.49 -1.70
C ALA A 293 -18.08 -35.47 -1.22
N ALA A 294 -19.14 -34.98 -0.57
CA ALA A 294 -20.27 -35.79 -0.14
C ALA A 294 -21.28 -36.02 -1.27
N GLN A 295 -21.57 -35.00 -2.07
CA GLN A 295 -22.61 -35.04 -3.11
C GLN A 295 -22.13 -35.68 -4.43
N MET A 296 -20.90 -35.38 -4.87
CA MET A 296 -20.31 -35.86 -6.12
C MET A 296 -18.84 -36.30 -5.91
N PRO A 297 -18.58 -37.39 -5.16
CA PRO A 297 -17.24 -37.78 -4.71
C PRO A 297 -16.25 -38.11 -5.85
N VAL A 298 -16.74 -38.56 -7.01
CA VAL A 298 -15.90 -38.79 -8.19
C VAL A 298 -15.42 -37.45 -8.75
N ILE A 299 -16.33 -36.51 -8.95
CA ILE A 299 -16.02 -35.18 -9.48
C ILE A 299 -15.10 -34.40 -8.55
N HIS A 300 -15.34 -34.44 -7.24
CA HIS A 300 -14.44 -33.80 -6.28
C HIS A 300 -13.00 -34.33 -6.39
N ARG A 301 -12.81 -35.64 -6.58
CA ARG A 301 -11.48 -36.24 -6.78
C ARG A 301 -10.85 -35.83 -8.11
N GLU A 302 -11.62 -35.79 -9.20
CA GLU A 302 -11.15 -35.31 -10.50
C GLU A 302 -10.75 -33.83 -10.46
N LEU A 303 -11.54 -32.99 -9.79
CA LEU A 303 -11.27 -31.57 -9.62
C LEU A 303 -10.02 -31.35 -8.77
N ALA A 304 -9.86 -32.09 -7.67
CA ALA A 304 -8.65 -32.02 -6.85
C ALA A 304 -7.38 -32.45 -7.64
N ALA A 305 -7.49 -33.49 -8.47
CA ALA A 305 -6.40 -33.92 -9.34
C ALA A 305 -6.06 -32.86 -10.41
N ALA A 306 -7.07 -32.26 -11.05
CA ALA A 306 -6.89 -31.17 -12.00
C ALA A 306 -6.24 -29.94 -11.34
N ALA A 307 -6.70 -29.55 -10.15
CA ALA A 307 -6.13 -28.44 -9.39
C ALA A 307 -4.66 -28.70 -9.01
N GLY A 308 -4.33 -29.93 -8.58
CA GLY A 308 -2.95 -30.32 -8.29
C GLY A 308 -2.04 -30.32 -9.53
N LEU A 309 -2.53 -30.79 -10.67
CA LEU A 309 -1.79 -30.75 -11.94
C LEU A 309 -1.54 -29.31 -12.38
N LEU A 310 -2.56 -28.46 -12.32
CA LEU A 310 -2.46 -27.05 -12.68
C LEU A 310 -1.51 -26.29 -11.75
N GLU A 311 -1.57 -26.55 -10.44
CA GLU A 311 -0.65 -25.96 -9.47
C GLU A 311 0.80 -26.39 -9.74
N HIS A 312 1.04 -27.68 -9.99
CA HIS A 312 2.39 -28.18 -10.28
C HIS A 312 2.94 -27.63 -11.60
N HIS A 313 2.10 -27.55 -12.63
CA HIS A 313 2.49 -27.06 -13.95
C HIS A 313 2.81 -25.55 -13.94
N ASN A 314 1.89 -24.74 -13.40
CA ASN A 314 2.07 -23.29 -13.31
C ASN A 314 2.99 -22.88 -12.14
N ARG A 315 3.33 -23.85 -11.29
CA ARG A 315 4.13 -23.71 -10.07
C ARG A 315 3.54 -22.69 -9.10
N ASP A 316 2.25 -22.39 -9.17
CA ASP A 316 1.58 -21.32 -8.40
C ASP A 316 0.15 -21.69 -8.00
N ILE A 317 -0.42 -21.01 -7.00
CA ILE A 317 -1.82 -21.24 -6.58
C ILE A 317 -2.75 -20.89 -7.74
N GLN A 318 -3.66 -21.80 -8.07
CA GLN A 318 -4.57 -21.65 -9.20
C GLN A 318 -5.98 -21.31 -8.74
N ASP A 319 -6.62 -20.37 -9.43
CA ASP A 319 -8.04 -20.04 -9.41
C ASP A 319 -8.70 -20.68 -10.64
N ILE A 320 -9.64 -21.59 -10.43
CA ILE A 320 -10.17 -22.55 -11.40
C ILE A 320 -11.70 -22.40 -11.48
N GLU A 321 -12.20 -22.09 -12.67
CA GLU A 321 -13.64 -22.15 -12.96
C GLU A 321 -13.97 -23.53 -13.56
N PHE A 322 -15.00 -24.21 -13.03
CA PHE A 322 -15.40 -25.53 -13.49
C PHE A 322 -16.91 -25.67 -13.62
N THR A 323 -17.33 -26.60 -14.47
CA THR A 323 -18.72 -27.04 -14.60
C THR A 323 -18.77 -28.56 -14.65
N VAL A 324 -19.78 -29.12 -14.01
CA VAL A 324 -20.14 -30.53 -14.04
C VAL A 324 -21.41 -30.64 -14.87
N GLU A 325 -21.36 -31.41 -15.94
CA GLU A 325 -22.53 -31.68 -16.77
C GLU A 325 -22.79 -33.18 -16.78
N SER A 326 -23.95 -33.57 -16.25
CA SER A 326 -24.38 -34.97 -16.19
C SER A 326 -23.31 -35.93 -15.67
N GLY A 327 -22.69 -35.57 -14.54
CA GLY A 327 -21.64 -36.37 -13.91
C GLY A 327 -20.27 -36.35 -14.59
N LYS A 328 -20.00 -35.38 -15.48
CA LYS A 328 -18.68 -35.19 -16.11
C LYS A 328 -18.11 -33.80 -15.80
N LEU A 329 -16.87 -33.76 -15.31
CA LEU A 329 -16.15 -32.53 -15.01
C LEU A 329 -15.64 -31.86 -16.30
N TYR A 330 -15.76 -30.53 -16.35
CA TYR A 330 -15.13 -29.68 -17.33
C TYR A 330 -14.44 -28.49 -16.66
N ILE A 331 -13.20 -28.19 -17.07
CA ILE A 331 -12.47 -27.01 -16.62
C ILE A 331 -12.62 -25.89 -17.65
N LEU A 332 -13.19 -24.76 -17.23
CA LEU A 332 -13.54 -23.65 -18.11
C LEU A 332 -12.47 -22.57 -18.14
N GLN A 333 -11.72 -22.41 -17.05
CA GLN A 333 -10.69 -21.39 -16.92
C GLN A 333 -9.74 -21.74 -15.79
N THR A 334 -8.49 -21.32 -15.93
CA THR A 334 -7.52 -21.25 -14.82
C THR A 334 -6.73 -19.94 -14.90
N ARG A 335 -6.24 -19.46 -13.76
CA ARG A 335 -5.28 -18.35 -13.65
C ARG A 335 -4.57 -18.38 -12.30
N SER A 336 -3.47 -17.66 -12.17
CA SER A 336 -2.83 -17.39 -10.88
C SER A 336 -3.82 -16.73 -9.92
N ALA A 337 -3.98 -17.31 -8.73
CA ALA A 337 -4.97 -16.85 -7.75
C ALA A 337 -4.54 -15.50 -7.13
N LYS A 338 -5.49 -14.56 -7.05
CA LYS A 338 -5.36 -13.42 -6.13
C LYS A 338 -5.45 -13.93 -4.70
N ARG A 339 -4.59 -13.43 -3.82
CA ARG A 339 -4.40 -13.99 -2.47
C ARG A 339 -3.98 -12.94 -1.46
N THR A 340 -4.11 -13.24 -0.18
CA THR A 340 -3.60 -12.39 0.91
C THR A 340 -2.08 -12.50 1.01
N ALA A 341 -1.44 -11.53 1.68
CA ALA A 341 -0.02 -11.61 2.01
C ALA A 341 0.34 -12.89 2.80
N ALA A 342 -0.55 -13.33 3.69
CA ALA A 342 -0.33 -14.54 4.50
C ALA A 342 -0.35 -15.78 3.62
N ALA A 343 -1.33 -15.87 2.71
CA ALA A 343 -1.41 -16.96 1.75
C ALA A 343 -0.22 -16.99 0.78
N ALA A 344 0.25 -15.83 0.34
CA ALA A 344 1.43 -15.73 -0.53
C ALA A 344 2.70 -16.26 0.16
N VAL A 345 2.97 -15.81 1.39
CA VAL A 345 4.12 -16.27 2.18
C VAL A 345 4.04 -17.76 2.45
N LYS A 346 2.90 -18.25 2.94
CA LYS A 346 2.70 -19.67 3.23
C LYS A 346 2.90 -20.54 2.00
N ALA A 347 2.25 -20.18 0.88
CA ALA A 347 2.37 -20.95 -0.35
C ALA A 347 3.81 -20.94 -0.89
N ALA A 348 4.52 -19.81 -0.83
CA ALA A 348 5.91 -19.75 -1.27
C ALA A 348 6.82 -20.68 -0.44
N VAL A 349 6.63 -20.73 0.88
CA VAL A 349 7.39 -21.61 1.78
C VAL A 349 7.03 -23.08 1.54
N ASP A 350 5.73 -23.42 1.53
CA ASP A 350 5.25 -24.78 1.31
C ASP A 350 5.71 -25.31 -0.06
N MET A 351 5.56 -24.54 -1.14
CA MET A 351 5.98 -24.94 -2.50
C MET A 351 7.51 -25.11 -2.61
N THR A 352 8.28 -24.35 -1.83
CA THR A 352 9.74 -24.57 -1.75
C THR A 352 10.07 -25.87 -1.03
N ALA A 353 9.37 -26.17 0.08
CA ALA A 353 9.53 -27.43 0.81
C ALA A 353 9.09 -28.64 -0.01
N GLU A 354 8.07 -28.47 -0.86
CA GLU A 354 7.58 -29.48 -1.82
C GLU A 354 8.51 -29.65 -3.04
N GLY A 355 9.53 -28.80 -3.21
CA GLY A 355 10.44 -28.82 -4.35
C GLY A 355 9.83 -28.33 -5.67
N MET A 356 8.68 -27.65 -5.60
CA MET A 356 7.99 -27.08 -6.77
C MET A 356 8.64 -25.78 -7.24
N ILE A 357 9.19 -24.99 -6.32
CA ILE A 357 9.95 -23.77 -6.59
C ILE A 357 11.25 -23.75 -5.79
N ASP A 358 12.23 -22.97 -6.22
CA ASP A 358 13.43 -22.71 -5.42
C ASP A 358 13.24 -21.47 -4.52
N ARG A 359 14.20 -21.24 -3.61
CA ARG A 359 14.15 -20.10 -2.67
C ARG A 359 14.13 -18.75 -3.37
N ASN A 360 14.83 -18.60 -4.48
CA ASN A 360 14.91 -17.34 -5.21
C ASN A 360 13.57 -17.02 -5.90
N GLU A 361 12.94 -18.05 -6.45
CA GLU A 361 11.60 -17.94 -7.02
C GLU A 361 10.55 -17.64 -5.95
N ALA A 362 10.64 -18.28 -4.78
CA ALA A 362 9.77 -17.98 -3.63
C ALA A 362 9.86 -16.50 -3.22
N LEU A 363 11.08 -15.95 -3.13
CA LEU A 363 11.29 -14.53 -2.83
C LEU A 363 10.67 -13.61 -3.89
N ARG A 364 10.76 -13.94 -5.18
CA ARG A 364 10.18 -13.10 -6.27
C ARG A 364 8.66 -13.10 -6.30
N ARG A 365 8.02 -14.18 -5.84
CA ARG A 365 6.56 -14.40 -5.90
C ARG A 365 5.77 -13.67 -4.83
N VAL A 366 6.39 -13.32 -3.70
CA VAL A 366 5.73 -12.58 -2.62
C VAL A 366 5.88 -11.07 -2.88
N PRO A 367 4.79 -10.31 -3.10
CA PRO A 367 4.91 -8.85 -3.26
C PRO A 367 5.40 -8.22 -1.96
N ALA A 368 6.54 -7.54 -1.98
CA ALA A 368 7.14 -7.02 -0.75
C ALA A 368 6.23 -6.01 -0.01
N GLY A 369 5.54 -5.14 -0.75
CA GLY A 369 4.62 -4.16 -0.16
C GLY A 369 3.46 -4.78 0.63
N ASP A 370 3.03 -5.99 0.25
CA ASP A 370 1.93 -6.70 0.91
C ASP A 370 2.33 -7.22 2.31
N LEU A 371 3.63 -7.36 2.60
CA LEU A 371 4.09 -7.79 3.93
C LEU A 371 3.67 -6.83 5.04
N SER A 372 3.45 -5.54 4.74
CA SER A 372 2.91 -4.56 5.70
C SER A 372 1.66 -5.08 6.40
N GLN A 373 0.78 -5.77 5.67
CA GLN A 373 -0.47 -6.33 6.18
C GLN A 373 -0.24 -7.43 7.21
N LEU A 374 0.90 -8.12 7.16
CA LEU A 374 1.28 -9.17 8.11
C LEU A 374 1.81 -8.62 9.43
N LEU A 375 2.14 -7.33 9.50
CA LEU A 375 2.78 -6.70 10.65
C LEU A 375 1.78 -5.91 11.51
N LEU A 376 0.59 -5.67 10.98
CA LEU A 376 -0.47 -4.99 11.70
C LEU A 376 -1.14 -5.94 12.69
N PRO A 377 -1.59 -5.45 13.87
CA PRO A 377 -2.33 -6.25 14.84
C PRO A 377 -3.57 -6.89 14.22
N ARG A 378 -3.92 -8.10 14.66
CA ARG A 378 -5.09 -8.86 14.18
C ARG A 378 -5.90 -9.40 15.34
N PHE A 379 -7.18 -9.68 15.14
CA PHE A 379 -7.91 -10.49 16.11
C PHE A 379 -7.48 -11.94 16.06
N SER A 380 -7.42 -12.59 17.22
CA SER A 380 -7.27 -14.04 17.33
C SER A 380 -8.42 -14.74 16.60
N ASP A 381 -8.11 -15.68 15.70
CA ASP A 381 -9.13 -16.39 14.90
C ASP A 381 -10.16 -17.11 15.79
N THR A 382 -9.70 -17.70 16.89
CA THR A 382 -10.58 -18.34 17.89
C THR A 382 -11.49 -17.34 18.57
N ALA A 383 -10.94 -16.22 19.05
CA ALA A 383 -11.72 -15.17 19.71
C ALA A 383 -12.72 -14.51 18.75
N LYS A 384 -12.33 -14.30 17.50
CA LYS A 384 -13.18 -13.74 16.44
C LYS A 384 -14.31 -14.69 16.05
N ARG A 385 -14.02 -15.99 15.86
CA ARG A 385 -15.07 -17.00 15.61
C ARG A 385 -16.06 -17.08 16.76
N GLN A 386 -15.57 -17.04 18.00
CA GLN A 386 -16.44 -17.02 19.18
C GLN A 386 -17.34 -15.77 19.19
N ALA A 387 -16.81 -14.58 18.88
CA ALA A 387 -17.60 -13.35 18.77
C ALA A 387 -18.71 -13.45 17.72
N LEU A 388 -18.44 -14.10 16.58
CA LEU A 388 -19.43 -14.34 15.54
C LEU A 388 -20.55 -15.28 16.03
N VAL A 389 -20.19 -16.38 16.69
CA VAL A 389 -21.15 -17.35 17.25
C VAL A 389 -22.03 -16.71 18.34
N GLU A 390 -21.45 -15.81 19.15
CA GLU A 390 -22.16 -15.05 20.19
C GLU A 390 -23.05 -13.92 19.62
N GLY A 391 -23.09 -13.72 18.30
CA GLY A 391 -23.88 -12.67 17.66
C GLY A 391 -23.39 -11.26 17.94
N ARG A 392 -22.10 -11.08 18.27
CA ARG A 392 -21.52 -9.76 18.61
C ARG A 392 -21.17 -8.90 17.40
N LEU A 393 -21.33 -9.41 16.17
CA LEU A 393 -21.14 -8.61 14.96
C LEU A 393 -22.27 -7.56 14.86
N ILE A 394 -21.92 -6.29 15.06
CA ILE A 394 -22.89 -5.19 15.08
C ILE A 394 -22.93 -4.42 13.76
N GLY A 395 -21.95 -4.58 12.87
CA GLY A 395 -22.02 -3.98 11.55
C GLY A 395 -20.84 -4.34 10.65
N ARG A 396 -20.99 -4.01 9.37
CA ARG A 396 -19.92 -4.12 8.38
C ARG A 396 -19.91 -2.87 7.49
N GLY A 397 -18.75 -2.24 7.38
CA GLY A 397 -18.50 -1.11 6.50
C GLY A 397 -17.42 -1.43 5.47
N LEU A 398 -16.89 -0.40 4.83
CA LEU A 398 -15.74 -0.49 3.94
C LEU A 398 -14.45 -0.56 4.76
N ASN A 399 -13.57 -1.48 4.42
CA ASN A 399 -12.22 -1.63 4.97
C ASN A 399 -11.32 -0.48 4.47
N ALA A 400 -11.34 0.66 5.17
CA ALA A 400 -10.60 1.85 4.76
C ALA A 400 -9.10 1.72 4.99
N SER A 401 -8.73 1.22 6.17
CA SER A 401 -7.35 1.04 6.59
C SER A 401 -7.22 -0.26 7.39
N PRO A 402 -6.28 -1.15 7.03
CA PRO A 402 -6.13 -2.48 7.63
C PRO A 402 -5.65 -2.45 9.09
N GLY A 403 -5.78 -3.57 9.79
CA GLY A 403 -5.40 -3.75 11.20
C GLY A 403 -6.60 -4.04 12.10
N ALA A 404 -6.34 -4.44 13.34
CA ALA A 404 -7.37 -4.70 14.35
C ALA A 404 -7.11 -3.86 15.60
N ALA A 405 -8.17 -3.30 16.17
CA ALA A 405 -8.09 -2.60 17.44
C ALA A 405 -9.36 -2.79 18.27
N THR A 406 -9.19 -2.83 19.59
CA THR A 406 -10.27 -2.90 20.57
C THR A 406 -10.13 -1.74 21.53
N GLY A 407 -11.26 -1.10 21.85
CA GLY A 407 -11.24 0.08 22.70
C GLY A 407 -12.61 0.57 23.14
N PRO A 408 -12.66 1.34 24.24
CA PRO A 408 -13.86 2.08 24.60
C PRO A 408 -14.17 3.15 23.55
N VAL A 409 -15.46 3.30 23.24
CA VAL A 409 -15.94 4.25 22.24
C VAL A 409 -15.90 5.68 22.76
N VAL A 410 -15.43 6.59 21.90
CA VAL A 410 -15.55 8.04 22.06
C VAL A 410 -16.18 8.65 20.82
N PHE A 411 -17.07 9.64 20.97
CA PHE A 411 -17.81 10.25 19.86
C PHE A 411 -17.26 11.63 19.43
N ASP A 412 -16.15 12.04 20.04
CA ASP A 412 -15.58 13.38 19.95
C ASP A 412 -14.06 13.32 19.85
N ALA A 413 -13.47 14.17 19.00
CA ALA A 413 -12.04 14.15 18.70
C ALA A 413 -11.19 14.67 19.88
N ASP A 414 -11.67 15.68 20.62
CA ASP A 414 -10.98 16.18 21.81
C ASP A 414 -11.01 15.14 22.93
N ALA A 415 -12.13 14.44 23.08
CA ALA A 415 -12.22 13.30 24.01
C ALA A 415 -11.25 12.18 23.63
N ALA A 416 -11.10 11.88 22.33
CA ALA A 416 -10.12 10.91 21.85
C ALA A 416 -8.68 11.36 22.14
N ALA A 417 -8.36 12.63 21.88
CA ALA A 417 -7.05 13.22 22.16
C ALA A 417 -6.73 13.21 23.65
N ALA A 418 -7.69 13.56 24.51
CA ALA A 418 -7.52 13.54 25.96
C ALA A 418 -7.35 12.13 26.51
N ALA A 419 -8.11 11.15 26.02
CA ALA A 419 -8.04 9.76 26.48
C ALA A 419 -6.79 9.01 25.95
N GLY A 420 -6.32 9.39 24.76
CA GLY A 420 -5.11 8.83 24.13
C GLY A 420 -3.82 9.56 24.49
N ALA A 421 -3.87 10.70 25.20
CA ALA A 421 -2.68 11.44 25.62
C ALA A 421 -1.74 10.52 26.43
N ASN A 422 -0.46 10.46 26.02
CA ASN A 422 0.56 9.57 26.61
C ASN A 422 0.28 8.06 26.49
N GLY A 423 -0.60 7.64 25.56
CA GLY A 423 -0.91 6.21 25.37
C GLY A 423 -1.73 5.59 26.51
N SER A 424 -2.45 6.39 27.30
CA SER A 424 -3.14 5.92 28.51
C SER A 424 -4.28 4.94 28.25
N GLN A 425 -5.03 5.08 27.15
CA GLN A 425 -6.11 4.16 26.78
C GLN A 425 -6.29 4.03 25.25
N PRO A 426 -6.45 2.81 24.71
CA PRO A 426 -6.67 2.58 23.28
C PRO A 426 -8.14 2.82 22.90
N VAL A 427 -8.56 4.07 22.73
CA VAL A 427 -9.97 4.42 22.41
C VAL A 427 -10.35 4.20 20.95
N VAL A 428 -11.63 3.96 20.64
CA VAL A 428 -12.16 3.94 19.26
C VAL A 428 -12.95 5.21 18.99
N LEU A 429 -12.50 6.01 18.02
CA LEU A 429 -13.19 7.24 17.61
C LEU A 429 -14.34 6.90 16.65
N VAL A 430 -15.56 7.16 17.08
CA VAL A 430 -16.79 6.88 16.33
C VAL A 430 -17.43 8.19 15.87
N ARG A 431 -17.51 8.41 14.56
CA ARG A 431 -18.04 9.65 13.97
C ARG A 431 -19.06 9.34 12.88
N ARG A 432 -19.91 10.32 12.53
CA ARG A 432 -20.76 10.17 11.32
C ARG A 432 -19.89 10.25 10.07
N GLU A 433 -19.02 11.23 10.04
CA GLU A 433 -17.96 11.51 9.09
C GLU A 433 -16.87 12.32 9.83
N THR A 434 -15.64 12.33 9.33
CA THR A 434 -14.54 13.11 9.91
C THR A 434 -14.18 14.31 9.04
N SER A 435 -13.67 15.38 9.64
CA SER A 435 -13.08 16.53 8.95
C SER A 435 -11.61 16.75 9.37
N ALA A 436 -10.94 17.76 8.78
CA ALA A 436 -9.58 18.14 9.14
C ALA A 436 -9.43 18.54 10.61
N GLU A 437 -10.51 19.03 11.24
CA GLU A 437 -10.55 19.35 12.66
C GLU A 437 -10.52 18.10 13.55
N ASP A 438 -10.80 16.90 13.03
CA ASP A 438 -10.79 15.66 13.83
C ASP A 438 -9.40 14.98 13.86
N VAL A 439 -8.39 15.52 13.17
CA VAL A 439 -7.09 14.86 12.94
C VAL A 439 -6.35 14.53 14.23
N HIS A 440 -6.31 15.44 15.22
CA HIS A 440 -5.68 15.19 16.51
C HIS A 440 -6.34 14.02 17.26
N GLY A 441 -7.68 13.91 17.18
CA GLY A 441 -8.42 12.78 17.72
C GLY A 441 -8.13 11.47 16.99
N ILE A 442 -7.99 11.50 15.66
CA ILE A 442 -7.59 10.34 14.85
C ILE A 442 -6.17 9.89 15.23
N ILE A 443 -5.23 10.83 15.40
CA ILE A 443 -3.85 10.56 15.83
C ILE A 443 -3.79 9.97 17.24
N ALA A 444 -4.75 10.24 18.11
CA ALA A 444 -4.81 9.65 19.44
C ALA A 444 -5.55 8.31 19.51
N ALA A 445 -6.57 8.09 18.66
CA ALA A 445 -7.43 6.90 18.73
C ALA A 445 -6.74 5.60 18.27
N ALA A 446 -7.06 4.46 18.85
CA ALA A 446 -6.58 3.16 18.39
C ALA A 446 -7.22 2.72 17.06
N ALA A 447 -8.45 3.14 16.78
CA ALA A 447 -9.13 2.93 15.51
C ALA A 447 -10.21 3.99 15.25
N VAL A 448 -10.64 4.07 14.00
CA VAL A 448 -11.70 4.98 13.56
C VAL A 448 -12.86 4.20 12.94
N LEU A 449 -14.08 4.57 13.32
CA LEU A 449 -15.32 4.03 12.75
C LEU A 449 -16.21 5.17 12.27
N THR A 450 -16.65 5.12 11.02
CA THR A 450 -17.64 6.07 10.50
C THR A 450 -18.87 5.41 9.88
N SER A 451 -20.04 6.02 10.07
CA SER A 451 -21.27 5.54 9.40
C SER A 451 -21.40 6.02 7.96
N ARG A 452 -20.70 7.10 7.58
CA ARG A 452 -20.61 7.64 6.21
C ARG A 452 -19.17 7.77 5.75
N GLY A 453 -19.00 7.87 4.43
CA GLY A 453 -17.69 8.02 3.79
C GLY A 453 -17.27 6.78 3.02
N GLY A 454 -16.69 6.99 1.83
CA GLY A 454 -16.10 5.93 1.01
C GLY A 454 -14.61 5.70 1.34
N ILE A 455 -13.96 4.82 0.58
CA ILE A 455 -12.53 4.48 0.74
C ILE A 455 -11.55 5.65 0.44
N THR A 456 -12.08 6.74 -0.13
CA THR A 456 -11.39 8.01 -0.40
C THR A 456 -11.89 9.15 0.50
N SER A 457 -12.67 8.86 1.53
CA SER A 457 -13.13 9.86 2.50
C SER A 457 -11.96 10.38 3.34
N HIS A 458 -12.13 11.53 3.98
CA HIS A 458 -11.12 12.12 4.87
C HIS A 458 -10.61 11.09 5.91
N ALA A 459 -11.51 10.40 6.60
CA ALA A 459 -11.18 9.34 7.55
C ALA A 459 -10.30 8.26 6.90
N ALA A 460 -10.69 7.78 5.71
CA ALA A 460 -9.98 6.71 5.02
C ALA A 460 -8.58 7.12 4.54
N VAL A 461 -8.41 8.37 4.08
CA VAL A 461 -7.11 8.88 3.64
C VAL A 461 -6.17 9.06 4.84
N VAL A 462 -6.64 9.75 5.88
CA VAL A 462 -5.83 10.05 7.07
C VAL A 462 -5.45 8.78 7.83
N THR A 463 -6.40 7.88 8.08
CA THR A 463 -6.13 6.63 8.81
C THR A 463 -5.19 5.70 8.07
N ARG A 464 -5.26 5.66 6.73
CA ARG A 464 -4.32 4.91 5.90
C ARG A 464 -2.90 5.49 5.99
N GLY A 465 -2.76 6.82 5.91
CA GLY A 465 -1.47 7.49 6.08
C GLY A 465 -0.85 7.25 7.46
N LEU A 466 -1.68 7.19 8.50
CA LEU A 466 -1.26 6.95 9.88
C LEU A 466 -1.16 5.46 10.26
N GLY A 467 -1.50 4.53 9.35
CA GLY A 467 -1.49 3.09 9.62
C GLY A 467 -2.48 2.65 10.71
N LYS A 468 -3.57 3.39 10.90
CA LYS A 468 -4.58 3.09 11.93
C LYS A 468 -5.73 2.29 11.37
N PRO A 469 -6.21 1.23 12.05
CA PRO A 469 -7.38 0.48 11.63
C PRO A 469 -8.60 1.38 11.45
N ALA A 470 -9.28 1.26 10.31
CA ALA A 470 -10.47 2.05 10.05
C ALA A 470 -11.53 1.33 9.23
N VAL A 471 -12.78 1.46 9.69
CA VAL A 471 -13.98 1.02 8.97
C VAL A 471 -14.83 2.24 8.68
N VAL A 472 -15.08 2.54 7.41
CA VAL A 472 -15.84 3.71 6.98
C VAL A 472 -17.11 3.32 6.26
N GLY A 473 -18.11 4.20 6.25
CA GLY A 473 -19.35 3.94 5.52
C GLY A 473 -20.15 2.76 6.06
N CYS A 474 -20.07 2.48 7.36
CA CYS A 474 -20.89 1.47 8.03
C CYS A 474 -22.33 1.98 8.19
N GLY A 475 -23.08 2.00 7.07
CA GLY A 475 -24.39 2.67 6.96
C GLY A 475 -25.50 2.07 7.84
N VAL A 476 -25.29 0.86 8.37
CA VAL A 476 -26.18 0.20 9.33
C VAL A 476 -26.13 0.83 10.73
N LEU A 477 -25.09 1.63 11.03
CA LEU A 477 -24.92 2.29 12.32
C LEU A 477 -25.63 3.65 12.36
N HIS A 478 -26.56 3.79 13.30
CA HIS A 478 -27.16 5.08 13.63
C HIS A 478 -26.38 5.74 14.78
N ILE A 479 -25.51 6.69 14.42
CA ILE A 479 -24.64 7.42 15.36
C ILE A 479 -25.30 8.75 15.75
N GLU A 480 -25.45 9.00 17.05
CA GLU A 480 -26.02 10.22 17.64
C GLU A 480 -24.96 10.94 18.51
N PRO A 481 -24.03 11.73 17.94
CA PRO A 481 -22.88 12.27 18.67
C PRO A 481 -23.26 13.13 19.89
N LYS A 482 -24.32 13.94 19.76
CA LYS A 482 -24.82 14.79 20.86
C LYS A 482 -25.31 14.00 22.08
N GLN A 483 -25.73 12.75 21.87
CA GLN A 483 -26.22 11.86 22.92
C GLN A 483 -25.17 10.81 23.30
N ARG A 484 -23.95 10.89 22.73
CA ARG A 484 -22.81 10.03 23.02
C ARG A 484 -23.16 8.53 22.94
N ARG A 485 -23.87 8.17 21.85
CA ARG A 485 -24.32 6.79 21.60
C ARG A 485 -24.42 6.46 20.11
N MET A 486 -24.35 5.17 19.81
CA MET A 486 -24.74 4.59 18.54
C MET A 486 -25.69 3.39 18.73
N SER A 487 -26.43 3.05 17.68
CA SER A 487 -27.35 1.91 17.70
C SER A 487 -27.42 1.18 16.37
N VAL A 488 -27.67 -0.13 16.44
CA VAL A 488 -27.85 -1.02 15.28
C VAL A 488 -28.62 -2.28 15.69
N ASN A 489 -29.67 -2.61 14.95
CA ASN A 489 -30.49 -3.81 15.16
C ASN A 489 -30.90 -4.07 16.63
N GLY A 490 -31.26 -3.02 17.38
CA GLY A 490 -31.64 -3.10 18.79
C GLY A 490 -30.49 -3.08 19.80
N THR A 491 -29.24 -3.28 19.36
CA THR A 491 -28.04 -3.11 20.19
C THR A 491 -27.72 -1.63 20.34
N ARG A 492 -27.46 -1.18 21.57
CA ARG A 492 -27.07 0.20 21.89
C ARG A 492 -25.67 0.21 22.49
N VAL A 493 -24.80 1.04 21.95
CA VAL A 493 -23.43 1.26 22.42
C VAL A 493 -23.31 2.72 22.85
N ARG A 494 -22.87 2.95 24.09
CA ARG A 494 -22.67 4.27 24.70
C ARG A 494 -21.18 4.60 24.74
N GLU A 495 -20.87 5.86 24.99
CA GLU A 495 -19.49 6.27 25.23
C GLU A 495 -18.91 5.51 26.43
N GLY A 496 -17.67 5.04 26.27
CA GLY A 496 -17.01 4.15 27.23
C GLY A 496 -17.27 2.65 27.02
N ASP A 497 -18.34 2.27 26.31
CA ASP A 497 -18.56 0.85 25.97
C ASP A 497 -17.48 0.38 24.99
N VAL A 498 -17.03 -0.86 25.15
CA VAL A 498 -15.95 -1.43 24.34
C VAL A 498 -16.48 -1.99 23.03
N ILE A 499 -15.84 -1.63 21.93
CA ILE A 499 -16.04 -2.25 20.62
C ILE A 499 -14.70 -2.71 20.03
N SER A 500 -14.79 -3.59 19.04
CA SER A 500 -13.64 -4.13 18.33
C SER A 500 -13.81 -3.89 16.82
N ILE A 501 -12.80 -3.28 16.21
CA ILE A 501 -12.77 -2.90 14.79
C ILE A 501 -11.80 -3.80 14.04
N ASP A 502 -12.29 -4.49 13.02
CA ASP A 502 -11.47 -5.22 12.06
C ASP A 502 -11.37 -4.44 10.74
N GLY A 503 -10.29 -3.66 10.61
CA GLY A 503 -9.97 -2.89 9.43
C GLY A 503 -9.59 -3.74 8.22
N PHE A 504 -9.30 -5.04 8.36
CA PHE A 504 -9.06 -5.93 7.22
C PHE A 504 -10.37 -6.32 6.53
N THR A 505 -11.38 -6.70 7.31
CA THR A 505 -12.64 -7.26 6.79
C THR A 505 -13.79 -6.25 6.72
N GLY A 506 -13.62 -5.08 7.34
CA GLY A 506 -14.65 -4.07 7.47
C GLY A 506 -15.63 -4.33 8.61
N GLU A 507 -15.34 -5.29 9.49
CA GLU A 507 -16.27 -5.78 10.51
C GLU A 507 -16.16 -4.99 11.82
N VAL A 508 -17.30 -4.81 12.48
CA VAL A 508 -17.43 -4.10 13.76
C VAL A 508 -18.13 -5.01 14.76
N PHE A 509 -17.49 -5.26 15.89
CA PHE A 509 -18.02 -6.14 16.94
C PHE A 509 -18.28 -5.38 18.24
N ALA A 510 -19.36 -5.75 18.93
CA ALA A 510 -19.57 -5.35 20.32
C ALA A 510 -18.62 -6.13 21.25
N GLY A 511 -18.14 -5.45 22.29
CA GLY A 511 -17.23 -6.01 23.28
C GLY A 511 -15.80 -6.16 22.77
N ALA A 512 -14.94 -6.62 23.67
CA ALA A 512 -13.53 -6.87 23.36
C ALA A 512 -13.36 -8.14 22.53
N ILE A 513 -12.37 -8.12 21.65
CA ILE A 513 -11.83 -9.30 20.98
C ILE A 513 -10.33 -9.29 21.21
N GLU A 514 -9.78 -10.44 21.59
CA GLU A 514 -8.36 -10.59 21.81
C GLU A 514 -7.59 -10.23 20.54
N THR A 515 -6.66 -9.28 20.66
CA THR A 515 -5.78 -8.85 19.58
C THR A 515 -4.42 -9.53 19.76
N VAL A 516 -3.91 -10.11 18.70
CA VAL A 516 -2.58 -10.72 18.63
C VAL A 516 -1.65 -9.81 17.81
N GLN A 517 -0.46 -9.57 18.34
CA GLN A 517 0.62 -8.97 17.57
C GLN A 517 1.28 -10.05 16.72
N PRO A 518 1.50 -9.83 15.42
CA PRO A 518 2.18 -10.79 14.58
C PRO A 518 3.63 -11.01 15.06
N ASN A 519 3.99 -12.26 15.34
CA ASN A 519 5.35 -12.61 15.74
C ASN A 519 6.23 -12.83 14.50
N VAL A 520 6.91 -11.78 14.04
CA VAL A 520 7.85 -11.85 12.91
C VAL A 520 9.17 -12.52 13.30
N ALA A 521 9.56 -12.41 14.56
CA ALA A 521 10.82 -12.92 15.10
C ALA A 521 10.76 -14.41 15.53
N GLY A 522 9.57 -15.01 15.51
CA GLY A 522 9.34 -16.40 15.89
C GLY A 522 9.55 -17.41 14.76
N ASP A 523 9.36 -18.68 15.08
CA ASP A 523 9.31 -19.76 14.08
C ASP A 523 8.01 -19.65 13.25
N GLY A 524 8.14 -19.60 11.92
CA GLY A 524 7.00 -19.54 11.00
C GLY A 524 7.38 -19.14 9.58
N ASP A 525 6.42 -19.24 8.66
CA ASP A 525 6.65 -19.07 7.21
C ASP A 525 7.25 -17.69 6.86
N LEU A 526 6.81 -16.62 7.54
CA LEU A 526 7.35 -15.27 7.32
C LEU A 526 8.82 -15.16 7.76
N SER A 527 9.16 -15.70 8.92
CA SER A 527 10.54 -15.70 9.44
C SER A 527 11.47 -16.50 8.52
N GLN A 528 10.99 -17.63 8.00
CA GLN A 528 11.73 -18.44 7.04
C GLN A 528 11.96 -17.70 5.70
N LEU A 529 10.93 -17.06 5.16
CA LEU A 529 11.04 -16.24 3.95
C LEU A 529 12.05 -15.09 4.15
N LEU A 530 11.97 -14.38 5.28
CA LEU A 530 12.87 -13.27 5.59
C LEU A 530 14.32 -13.74 5.84
N THR A 531 14.51 -14.96 6.35
CA THR A 531 15.83 -15.59 6.45
C THR A 531 16.42 -15.83 5.06
N TRP A 532 15.62 -16.31 4.10
CA TRP A 532 16.08 -16.44 2.71
C TRP A 532 16.36 -15.07 2.09
N ALA A 533 15.57 -14.06 2.41
CA ALA A 533 15.80 -12.69 1.94
C ALA A 533 17.15 -12.15 2.43
N ASP A 534 17.46 -12.31 3.72
CA ASP A 534 18.75 -11.89 4.28
C ASP A 534 19.95 -12.62 3.69
N GLN A 535 19.81 -13.91 3.35
CA GLN A 535 20.85 -14.69 2.67
C GLN A 535 21.10 -14.23 1.23
N THR A 536 20.16 -13.50 0.64
CA THR A 536 20.16 -13.13 -0.78
C THR A 536 20.49 -11.65 -1.01
N ARG A 537 20.01 -10.76 -0.14
CA ARG A 537 20.20 -9.32 -0.30
C ARG A 537 21.66 -8.91 -0.10
N THR A 538 22.07 -7.87 -0.81
CA THR A 538 23.37 -7.21 -0.60
C THR A 538 23.24 -5.85 0.10
N LEU A 539 22.10 -5.16 -0.07
CA LEU A 539 21.80 -3.94 0.66
C LEU A 539 21.61 -4.24 2.13
N GLY A 540 22.22 -3.42 2.98
CA GLY A 540 21.90 -3.36 4.40
C GLY A 540 20.51 -2.77 4.64
N VAL A 541 19.86 -3.19 5.72
CA VAL A 541 18.55 -2.65 6.13
C VAL A 541 18.66 -2.14 7.56
N ARG A 542 18.68 -0.82 7.71
CA ARG A 542 18.64 -0.11 9.00
C ARG A 542 17.23 0.42 9.26
N ALA A 543 17.01 0.98 10.45
CA ALA A 543 15.75 1.60 10.82
C ALA A 543 15.88 3.09 11.11
N ASN A 544 14.79 3.82 10.89
CA ASN A 544 14.57 5.16 11.42
C ASN A 544 13.92 4.98 12.79
N ALA A 545 14.67 5.25 13.86
CA ALA A 545 14.25 4.98 15.24
C ALA A 545 14.72 6.11 16.15
N ASP A 546 13.75 6.80 16.76
CA ASP A 546 14.00 8.01 17.54
C ASP A 546 13.89 7.73 19.06
N THR A 547 13.32 6.58 19.43
CA THR A 547 13.13 6.15 20.82
C THR A 547 13.78 4.78 21.09
N PRO A 548 14.05 4.43 22.36
CA PRO A 548 14.54 3.10 22.72
C PRO A 548 13.58 1.96 22.34
N ASP A 549 12.27 2.20 22.39
CA ASP A 549 11.26 1.21 22.00
C ASP A 549 11.26 0.97 20.49
N ASP A 550 11.36 2.05 19.69
CA ASP A 550 11.49 1.93 18.23
C ASP A 550 12.75 1.15 17.85
N ALA A 551 13.87 1.40 18.55
CA ALA A 551 15.13 0.70 18.32
C ALA A 551 15.00 -0.81 18.63
N ARG A 552 14.38 -1.17 19.77
CA ARG A 552 14.12 -2.57 20.13
C ARG A 552 13.18 -3.24 19.12
N GLN A 553 12.12 -2.56 18.70
CA GLN A 553 11.17 -3.06 17.71
C GLN A 553 11.85 -3.28 16.36
N ALA A 554 12.63 -2.32 15.89
CA ALA A 554 13.39 -2.42 14.66
C ALA A 554 14.35 -3.62 14.68
N LEU A 555 15.08 -3.80 15.78
CA LEU A 555 15.98 -4.94 15.96
C LEU A 555 15.22 -6.28 15.91
N ALA A 556 14.07 -6.38 16.59
CA ALA A 556 13.23 -7.57 16.56
C ALA A 556 12.70 -7.88 15.14
N LEU A 557 12.55 -6.87 14.27
CA LEU A 557 12.14 -7.01 12.88
C LEU A 557 13.31 -7.27 11.91
N GLY A 558 14.54 -7.35 12.43
CA GLY A 558 15.75 -7.68 11.68
C GLY A 558 16.55 -6.48 11.16
N ALA A 559 16.40 -5.30 11.76
CA ALA A 559 17.23 -4.15 11.42
C ALA A 559 18.69 -4.38 11.84
N GLU A 560 19.62 -3.97 10.99
CA GLU A 560 21.08 -4.11 11.19
C GLU A 560 21.70 -2.90 11.91
N GLY A 561 20.87 -1.91 12.27
CA GLY A 561 21.26 -0.69 12.96
C GLY A 561 20.20 0.40 12.79
N VAL A 562 20.53 1.62 13.22
CA VAL A 562 19.70 2.81 13.03
C VAL A 562 20.37 3.70 11.97
N GLY A 563 19.66 3.98 10.87
CA GLY A 563 20.16 4.85 9.80
C GLY A 563 19.70 6.31 9.93
N LEU A 564 18.75 6.57 10.83
CA LEU A 564 18.30 7.90 11.20
C LEU A 564 17.66 7.89 12.59
N CYS A 565 18.27 8.58 13.53
CA CYS A 565 17.69 8.95 14.82
C CYS A 565 17.53 10.49 14.84
N ARG A 566 16.29 10.96 14.85
CA ARG A 566 15.93 12.38 14.84
C ARG A 566 15.93 12.95 16.24
N THR A 567 16.79 13.93 16.48
CA THR A 567 16.91 14.53 17.82
C THR A 567 15.82 15.56 18.10
N GLU A 568 15.17 16.11 17.09
CA GLU A 568 14.04 17.05 17.23
C GLU A 568 12.92 16.48 18.12
N HIS A 569 12.55 15.21 17.89
CA HIS A 569 11.51 14.52 18.66
C HIS A 569 11.85 14.41 20.15
N MET A 570 13.14 14.31 20.47
CA MET A 570 13.62 14.30 21.85
C MET A 570 13.48 15.67 22.51
N PHE A 571 13.45 16.77 21.77
CA PHE A 571 13.22 18.11 22.31
C PHE A 571 11.75 18.44 22.51
N PHE A 572 10.85 17.85 21.71
CA PHE A 572 9.39 18.08 21.80
C PHE A 572 8.72 17.44 23.02
N LEU A 573 9.42 16.60 23.77
CA LEU A 573 8.87 15.98 24.98
C LEU A 573 8.47 17.04 26.01
N ARG A 574 7.26 16.88 26.58
CA ARG A 574 6.60 17.89 27.44
C ARG A 574 7.46 18.36 28.62
N GLU A 575 8.22 17.45 29.22
CA GLU A 575 9.12 17.74 30.35
C GLU A 575 10.37 18.55 29.95
N ARG A 576 10.68 18.62 28.65
CA ARG A 576 11.88 19.25 28.11
C ARG A 576 11.59 20.61 27.47
N LEU A 577 10.38 20.79 26.94
CA LEU A 577 9.92 22.04 26.33
C LEU A 577 10.21 23.30 27.18
N PRO A 578 10.05 23.33 28.51
CA PRO A 578 10.41 24.52 29.30
C PRO A 578 11.90 24.91 29.18
N PHE A 579 12.80 23.93 29.15
CA PHE A 579 14.23 24.16 28.98
C PHE A 579 14.56 24.57 27.55
N VAL A 580 13.90 23.97 26.55
CA VAL A 580 14.04 24.38 25.14
C VAL A 580 13.61 25.84 24.97
N ARG A 581 12.45 26.23 25.51
CA ARG A 581 11.98 27.63 25.45
C ARG A 581 12.92 28.60 26.15
N THR A 582 13.48 28.20 27.30
CA THR A 582 14.51 28.99 28.01
C THR A 582 15.77 29.15 27.17
N MET A 583 16.26 28.07 26.55
CA MET A 583 17.38 28.10 25.62
C MET A 583 17.11 29.07 24.46
N LEU A 584 15.93 28.98 23.82
CA LEU A 584 15.58 29.81 22.66
C LEU A 584 15.45 31.30 22.98
N THR A 585 14.80 31.62 24.10
CA THR A 585 14.59 33.00 24.53
C THR A 585 15.86 33.71 24.99
N ALA A 586 16.91 32.95 25.36
CA ALA A 586 18.21 33.50 25.72
C ALA A 586 19.24 33.41 24.57
N ALA A 587 19.05 32.53 23.59
CA ALA A 587 20.05 32.20 22.56
C ALA A 587 20.58 33.43 21.81
N ARG A 588 19.71 34.34 21.37
CA ARG A 588 20.13 35.51 20.58
C ARG A 588 21.09 36.42 21.34
N GLU A 589 20.74 36.75 22.58
CA GLU A 589 21.54 37.65 23.43
C GLU A 589 22.88 37.01 23.80
N VAL A 590 22.87 35.71 24.14
CA VAL A 590 24.09 34.98 24.48
C VAL A 590 25.03 34.87 23.28
N SER A 591 24.50 34.54 22.10
CA SER A 591 25.32 34.49 20.87
C SER A 591 25.90 35.84 20.46
N GLU A 592 25.21 36.95 20.73
CA GLU A 592 25.77 38.29 20.52
C GLU A 592 26.94 38.57 21.47
N MET A 593 26.83 38.15 22.74
CA MET A 593 27.93 38.26 23.71
C MET A 593 29.12 37.38 23.34
N GLU A 594 28.88 36.15 22.86
CA GLU A 594 29.92 35.23 22.41
C GLU A 594 30.66 35.72 21.17
N ARG A 595 29.95 36.24 20.17
CA ARG A 595 30.58 36.88 19.00
C ARG A 595 31.46 38.05 19.42
N ALA A 596 31.02 38.87 20.37
CA ALA A 596 31.83 39.97 20.88
C ALA A 596 33.13 39.49 21.54
N VAL A 597 33.12 38.31 22.17
CA VAL A 597 34.34 37.66 22.70
C VAL A 597 35.21 37.16 21.55
N GLU A 598 34.65 36.49 20.55
CA GLU A 598 35.38 35.92 19.41
C GLU A 598 36.02 37.01 18.53
N ASP A 599 35.28 38.07 18.20
CA ASP A 599 35.80 39.25 17.49
C ASP A 599 36.96 39.89 18.25
N ALA A 600 36.86 39.98 19.59
CA ALA A 600 37.93 40.49 20.43
C ALA A 600 39.16 39.56 20.49
N ARG A 601 39.03 38.27 20.15
CA ARG A 601 40.14 37.32 20.01
C ARG A 601 40.81 37.39 18.64
N LEU A 602 40.03 37.65 17.58
CA LEU A 602 40.48 37.67 16.19
C LEU A 602 41.16 38.99 15.74
N ASP A 603 41.14 40.04 16.57
CA ASP A 603 41.79 41.34 16.30
C ASP A 603 43.12 41.54 17.09
N PRO A 604 44.21 40.77 16.82
CA PRO A 604 45.50 41.08 17.41
C PRO A 604 46.17 42.23 16.62
N PRO A 605 46.69 43.27 17.28
CA PRO A 605 47.35 44.37 16.57
C PRO A 605 48.61 43.88 15.84
N SER A 606 48.68 44.12 14.54
CA SER A 606 49.85 43.89 13.69
C SER A 606 50.67 45.18 13.51
N GLY A 607 52.01 45.08 13.60
CA GLY A 607 52.94 46.20 13.36
C GLY A 607 53.71 46.70 14.60
N ARG A 608 54.69 47.59 14.38
CA ARG A 608 55.67 48.07 15.40
C ARG A 608 55.13 49.11 16.41
N ALA A 609 53.87 49.54 16.29
CA ALA A 609 53.19 50.44 17.25
C ALA A 609 52.33 49.66 18.28
N ALA A 610 52.90 48.62 18.89
CA ALA A 610 52.14 47.52 19.52
C ALA A 610 51.85 47.65 21.03
N GLY A 611 52.24 48.73 21.72
CA GLY A 611 52.09 48.84 23.18
C GLY A 611 50.65 49.10 23.63
N ASP A 612 50.10 50.25 23.23
CA ASP A 612 48.76 50.68 23.64
C ASP A 612 47.66 49.87 22.96
N ALA A 613 47.83 49.51 21.68
CA ALA A 613 46.86 48.72 20.93
C ALA A 613 46.66 47.31 21.53
N ARG A 614 47.73 46.64 22.01
CA ARG A 614 47.62 45.33 22.67
C ARG A 614 46.92 45.43 24.02
N THR A 615 47.14 46.52 24.73
CA THR A 615 46.51 46.77 26.04
C THR A 615 45.01 47.02 25.88
N VAL A 616 44.61 47.80 24.86
CA VAL A 616 43.20 48.05 24.52
C VAL A 616 42.51 46.76 24.05
N ALA A 617 43.14 45.96 23.18
CA ALA A 617 42.59 44.68 22.72
C ALA A 617 42.38 43.70 23.88
N ARG A 618 43.38 43.53 24.76
CA ARG A 618 43.24 42.68 25.97
C ARG A 618 42.16 43.16 26.93
N ARG A 619 41.99 44.48 27.08
CA ARG A 619 40.93 45.05 27.93
C ARG A 619 39.54 44.84 27.33
N ARG A 620 39.40 44.96 26.01
CA ARG A 620 38.16 44.65 25.28
C ARG A 620 37.79 43.19 25.45
N LEU A 621 38.74 42.27 25.22
CA LEU A 621 38.53 40.83 25.41
C LEU A 621 38.11 40.51 26.84
N ARG A 622 38.86 40.98 27.85
CA ARG A 622 38.51 40.74 29.26
C ARG A 622 37.12 41.30 29.60
N SER A 623 36.76 42.48 29.10
CA SER A 623 35.44 43.07 29.35
C SER A 623 34.30 42.31 28.67
N ALA A 624 34.53 41.72 27.49
CA ALA A 624 33.57 40.87 26.81
C ALA A 624 33.41 39.53 27.54
N GLU A 625 34.52 38.90 27.94
CA GLU A 625 34.53 37.64 28.70
C GLU A 625 33.86 37.81 30.07
N GLU A 626 34.14 38.91 30.78
CA GLU A 626 33.51 39.22 32.06
C GLU A 626 32.00 39.39 31.89
N ARG A 627 31.55 40.18 30.90
CA ARG A 627 30.12 40.34 30.58
C ARG A 627 29.40 39.02 30.33
N LEU A 628 29.98 38.16 29.48
CA LEU A 628 29.41 36.84 29.19
C LEU A 628 29.39 35.92 30.43
N SER A 629 30.43 35.97 31.25
CA SER A 629 30.54 35.13 32.46
C SER A 629 29.56 35.55 33.57
N THR A 630 29.27 36.84 33.69
CA THR A 630 28.41 37.39 34.77
C THR A 630 26.95 37.59 34.36
N SER A 631 26.60 37.39 33.08
CA SER A 631 25.21 37.57 32.59
C SER A 631 24.27 36.50 33.18
N PRO A 632 23.18 36.89 33.86
CA PRO A 632 22.13 35.97 34.28
C PRO A 632 21.49 35.19 33.13
N GLU A 633 21.34 35.83 31.96
CA GLU A 633 20.78 35.25 30.74
C GLU A 633 21.72 34.17 30.18
N ALA A 634 23.03 34.44 30.14
CA ALA A 634 24.04 33.46 29.77
C ALA A 634 24.08 32.27 30.74
N GLN A 635 23.86 32.51 32.04
CA GLN A 635 23.76 31.42 33.01
C GLN A 635 22.49 30.58 32.78
N ARG A 636 21.32 31.21 32.60
CA ARG A 636 20.06 30.51 32.29
C ARG A 636 20.15 29.67 31.03
N PHE A 637 20.82 30.19 29.99
CA PHE A 637 21.07 29.48 28.74
C PHE A 637 21.92 28.22 28.97
N ARG A 638 23.04 28.35 29.68
CA ARG A 638 23.91 27.21 30.04
C ARG A 638 23.18 26.18 30.89
N ASP A 639 22.45 26.61 31.92
CA ASP A 639 21.69 25.71 32.81
C ASP A 639 20.62 24.93 32.02
N ALA A 640 19.96 25.59 31.05
CA ALA A 640 18.99 24.95 30.18
C ALA A 640 19.65 23.90 29.26
N LEU A 641 20.79 24.24 28.64
CA LEU A 641 21.56 23.31 27.82
C LEU A 641 22.08 22.11 28.62
N ASP A 642 22.63 22.33 29.81
CA ASP A 642 23.11 21.26 30.70
C ASP A 642 21.96 20.32 31.09
N ARG A 643 20.78 20.86 31.35
CA ARG A 643 19.61 20.04 31.67
C ARG A 643 19.15 19.22 30.47
N LEU A 644 19.12 19.80 29.28
CA LEU A 644 18.82 19.10 28.03
C LEU A 644 19.86 18.02 27.72
N ALA A 645 21.14 18.27 28.00
CA ALA A 645 22.24 17.32 27.82
C ALA A 645 22.03 16.05 28.65
N VAL A 646 21.59 16.19 29.91
CA VAL A 646 21.30 15.05 30.80
C VAL A 646 20.20 14.17 30.22
N PHE A 647 19.11 14.79 29.74
CA PHE A 647 18.00 14.06 29.12
C PHE A 647 18.44 13.32 27.85
N GLN A 648 19.11 14.01 26.93
CA GLN A 648 19.58 13.39 25.69
C GLN A 648 20.60 12.28 25.93
N ARG A 649 21.53 12.48 26.89
CA ARG A 649 22.51 11.44 27.22
C ARG A 649 21.82 10.15 27.68
N GLN A 650 20.72 10.27 28.43
CA GLN A 650 19.94 9.10 28.83
C GLN A 650 19.29 8.42 27.61
N ASP A 651 18.61 9.17 26.75
CA ASP A 651 17.98 8.61 25.55
C ASP A 651 18.99 7.90 24.66
N PHE A 652 20.12 8.55 24.37
CA PHE A 652 21.19 7.96 23.57
C PHE A 652 21.78 6.72 24.21
N ALA A 653 21.98 6.71 25.54
CA ALA A 653 22.46 5.52 26.24
C ALA A 653 21.48 4.35 26.12
N GLU A 654 20.18 4.61 26.15
CA GLU A 654 19.16 3.56 25.98
C GLU A 654 19.06 3.05 24.53
N ILE A 655 19.13 3.95 23.54
CA ILE A 655 19.10 3.60 22.11
C ILE A 655 20.37 2.83 21.73
N LEU A 656 21.55 3.33 22.09
CA LEU A 656 22.83 2.67 21.81
C LEU A 656 22.93 1.31 22.51
N ARG A 657 22.38 1.17 23.72
CA ARG A 657 22.30 -0.13 24.42
C ARG A 657 21.37 -1.11 23.69
N ALA A 658 20.22 -0.64 23.19
CA ALA A 658 19.32 -1.48 22.41
C ALA A 658 19.98 -1.98 21.11
N MET A 659 20.91 -1.19 20.55
CA MET A 659 21.65 -1.47 19.32
C MET A 659 23.10 -1.88 19.58
N ASP A 660 23.37 -2.60 20.67
CA ASP A 660 24.73 -3.04 20.99
C ASP A 660 25.39 -3.79 19.80
N GLY A 661 26.63 -3.41 19.50
CA GLY A 661 27.40 -3.90 18.36
C GLY A 661 26.91 -3.45 16.97
N ARG A 662 25.93 -2.54 16.89
CA ARG A 662 25.35 -2.03 15.63
C ARG A 662 25.48 -0.51 15.49
N PRO A 663 25.59 -0.01 14.26
CA PRO A 663 25.68 1.42 13.98
C PRO A 663 24.37 2.15 14.32
N VAL A 664 24.50 3.33 14.93
CA VAL A 664 23.39 4.24 15.23
C VAL A 664 23.70 5.63 14.69
N THR A 665 23.08 5.96 13.56
CA THR A 665 23.21 7.28 12.92
C THR A 665 22.28 8.31 13.56
N ILE A 666 22.85 9.27 14.27
CA ILE A 666 22.15 10.33 15.01
C ILE A 666 22.24 11.63 14.23
N ARG A 667 21.10 12.17 13.83
CA ARG A 667 21.01 13.46 13.15
C ARG A 667 20.94 14.59 14.17
N LEU A 668 21.84 15.55 14.06
CA LEU A 668 21.80 16.76 14.87
C LEU A 668 20.56 17.61 14.55
N LEU A 669 20.26 18.59 15.39
CA LEU A 669 19.02 19.35 15.33
C LEU A 669 18.78 19.99 13.94
N ASP A 670 17.61 19.72 13.37
CA ASP A 670 17.15 20.12 12.04
C ASP A 670 15.79 20.83 12.06
N ALA A 671 15.12 21.01 13.20
CA ALA A 671 13.89 21.82 13.24
C ALA A 671 14.20 23.33 13.25
N PRO A 672 13.40 24.16 12.57
CA PRO A 672 13.45 25.61 12.78
C PRO A 672 12.97 25.95 14.20
N LEU A 673 13.62 26.92 14.83
CA LEU A 673 13.45 27.15 16.26
C LEU A 673 12.04 27.59 16.68
N HIS A 674 11.27 28.20 15.77
CA HIS A 674 9.90 28.65 16.09
C HIS A 674 8.94 27.48 16.34
N GLU A 675 9.21 26.27 15.84
CA GLU A 675 8.35 25.10 16.09
C GLU A 675 8.31 24.69 17.57
N PHE A 676 9.30 25.06 18.38
CA PHE A 676 9.34 24.76 19.82
C PHE A 676 8.61 25.83 20.68
N LEU A 677 8.17 26.93 20.07
CA LEU A 677 7.40 27.98 20.70
C LEU A 677 5.91 27.77 20.41
N PRO A 678 5.00 28.25 21.28
CA PRO A 678 3.59 28.32 20.91
C PRO A 678 3.39 29.19 19.66
N PRO A 679 2.36 28.91 18.83
CA PRO A 679 2.07 29.69 17.63
C PRO A 679 2.02 31.19 17.91
N TYR A 680 2.52 31.99 16.96
CA TYR A 680 2.61 33.44 17.12
C TYR A 680 1.24 34.08 17.37
N GLU A 681 0.20 33.64 16.65
CA GLU A 681 -1.17 34.12 16.80
C GLU A 681 -1.74 33.79 18.19
N GLU A 682 -1.43 32.61 18.72
CA GLU A 682 -1.84 32.19 20.06
C GLU A 682 -1.17 33.06 21.12
N LEU A 683 0.16 33.22 21.05
CA LEU A 683 0.90 34.10 21.97
C LEU A 683 0.39 35.55 21.92
N LEU A 684 0.10 36.06 20.72
CA LEU A 684 -0.44 37.41 20.54
C LEU A 684 -1.79 37.56 21.22
N GLN A 685 -2.67 36.57 21.06
CA GLN A 685 -3.97 36.55 21.72
C GLN A 685 -3.84 36.46 23.24
N GLU A 686 -2.98 35.57 23.75
CA GLU A 686 -2.76 35.40 25.18
C GLU A 686 -2.21 36.66 25.85
N VAL A 687 -1.21 37.31 25.23
CA VAL A 687 -0.67 38.59 25.71
C VAL A 687 -1.74 39.68 25.69
N ALA A 688 -2.55 39.76 24.62
CA ALA A 688 -3.63 40.74 24.54
C ALA A 688 -4.68 40.53 25.65
N VAL A 689 -5.05 39.27 25.95
CA VAL A 689 -5.98 38.93 27.03
C VAL A 689 -5.38 39.25 28.40
N LEU A 690 -4.11 38.92 28.65
CA LEU A 690 -3.46 39.23 29.93
C LEU A 690 -3.37 40.75 30.16
N ARG A 691 -3.03 41.52 29.13
CA ARG A 691 -3.04 43.00 29.19
C ARG A 691 -4.42 43.57 29.47
N ALA A 692 -5.46 43.01 28.85
CA ALA A 692 -6.83 43.50 28.99
C ALA A 692 -7.48 43.12 30.33
N THR A 693 -7.15 41.95 30.87
CA THR A 693 -7.75 41.43 32.11
C THR A 693 -6.97 41.84 33.36
N GLY A 694 -5.78 42.42 33.21
CA GLY A 694 -4.87 42.67 34.33
C GLY A 694 -4.39 41.37 34.97
N GLY A 695 -4.08 40.37 34.14
CA GLY A 695 -3.60 39.06 34.57
C GLY A 695 -2.26 39.12 35.30
N ASP A 696 -1.76 37.94 35.69
CA ASP A 696 -0.52 37.82 36.45
C ASP A 696 0.67 38.55 35.76
N PRO A 697 1.34 39.50 36.44
CA PRO A 697 2.43 40.28 35.85
C PRO A 697 3.65 39.46 35.43
N GLU A 698 3.97 38.39 36.15
CA GLU A 698 5.12 37.53 35.80
C GLU A 698 4.82 36.74 34.53
N SER A 699 3.63 36.14 34.44
CA SER A 699 3.16 35.47 33.24
C SER A 699 3.07 36.40 32.03
N LEU A 700 2.66 37.66 32.22
CA LEU A 700 2.63 38.64 31.14
C LEU A 700 4.04 38.91 30.58
N VAL A 701 5.03 39.16 31.44
CA VAL A 701 6.42 39.41 31.02
C VAL A 701 6.99 38.19 30.29
N GLU A 702 6.74 36.98 30.81
CA GLU A 702 7.18 35.74 30.17
C GLU A 702 6.59 35.58 28.76
N LYS A 703 5.28 35.74 28.62
CA LYS A 703 4.59 35.60 27.32
C LYS A 703 4.94 36.71 26.34
N GLU A 704 5.17 37.93 26.81
CA GLU A 704 5.66 39.03 25.97
C GLU A 704 7.05 38.73 25.41
N HIS A 705 7.95 38.18 26.23
CA HIS A 705 9.28 37.77 25.79
C HIS A 705 9.22 36.60 24.79
N MET A 706 8.35 35.61 25.03
CA MET A 706 8.10 34.53 24.09
C MET A 706 7.51 35.04 22.77
N LEU A 707 6.58 36.00 22.81
CA LEU A 707 5.97 36.60 21.62
C LEU A 707 7.00 37.33 20.76
N GLU A 708 7.88 38.14 21.37
CA GLU A 708 8.96 38.81 20.64
C GLU A 708 9.96 37.81 20.06
N THR A 709 10.25 36.73 20.77
CA THR A 709 11.11 35.64 20.28
C THR A 709 10.46 34.90 19.10
N ALA A 710 9.18 34.52 19.22
CA ALA A 710 8.41 33.87 18.17
C ALA A 710 8.33 34.74 16.92
N LYS A 711 8.13 36.05 17.09
CA LYS A 711 8.14 37.03 15.99
C LYS A 711 9.51 37.13 15.31
N ALA A 712 10.59 37.13 16.09
CA ALA A 712 11.95 37.19 15.56
C ALA A 712 12.36 35.92 14.80
N LEU A 713 11.83 34.76 15.22
CA LEU A 713 12.09 33.46 14.60
C LEU A 713 11.06 33.07 13.52
N HIS A 714 10.05 33.91 13.29
CA HIS A 714 9.02 33.66 12.29
C HIS A 714 9.61 33.76 10.88
N GLU A 715 9.33 32.76 10.06
CA GLU A 715 9.83 32.66 8.70
C GLU A 715 8.68 32.43 7.72
N ALA A 716 8.76 33.06 6.54
CA ALA A 716 7.74 32.86 5.50
C ALA A 716 7.75 31.42 4.94
N ASN A 717 8.90 30.76 4.92
CA ASN A 717 9.07 29.38 4.43
C ASN A 717 10.01 28.61 5.38
N PRO A 718 9.51 28.09 6.51
CA PRO A 718 10.31 27.38 7.52
C PRO A 718 11.15 26.22 6.97
N MET A 719 10.64 25.50 5.97
CA MET A 719 11.35 24.41 5.27
C MET A 719 12.72 24.84 4.72
N LEU A 720 12.86 26.09 4.28
CA LEU A 720 14.06 26.62 3.64
C LEU A 720 14.89 27.55 4.54
N GLY A 721 14.46 27.75 5.78
CA GLY A 721 14.91 28.81 6.66
C GLY A 721 16.15 28.49 7.49
N HIS A 722 16.18 29.05 8.70
CA HIS A 722 17.25 28.97 9.67
C HIS A 722 17.18 27.69 10.50
N ARG A 723 17.53 26.56 9.86
CA ARG A 723 17.53 25.21 10.44
C ARG A 723 18.79 24.43 10.07
N GLY A 724 18.92 23.22 10.61
CA GLY A 724 20.01 22.28 10.33
C GLY A 724 21.41 22.88 10.55
N CYS A 725 22.36 22.62 9.65
CA CYS A 725 23.74 23.10 9.80
C CYS A 725 23.84 24.62 9.97
N ARG A 726 22.94 25.41 9.37
CA ARG A 726 22.91 26.87 9.48
C ARG A 726 22.64 27.30 10.92
N LEU A 727 21.74 26.58 11.58
CA LEU A 727 21.45 26.77 13.00
C LEU A 727 22.68 26.42 13.85
N GLY A 728 23.30 25.26 13.60
CA GLY A 728 24.52 24.84 14.28
C GLY A 728 25.72 25.78 14.07
N LEU A 729 25.77 26.50 12.95
CA LEU A 729 26.81 27.50 12.69
C LEU A 729 26.59 28.79 13.48
N THR A 730 25.35 29.23 13.62
CA THR A 730 25.01 30.48 14.33
C THR A 730 24.84 30.31 15.84
N TYR A 731 24.46 29.11 16.28
CA TYR A 731 24.24 28.70 17.67
C TYR A 731 24.97 27.38 17.96
N PRO A 732 26.31 27.39 17.97
CA PRO A 732 27.11 26.18 18.05
C PRO A 732 26.92 25.38 19.34
N ASP A 733 26.57 26.04 20.44
CA ASP A 733 26.35 25.41 21.75
C ASP A 733 25.27 24.34 21.72
N ILE A 734 24.27 24.49 20.82
CA ILE A 734 23.22 23.49 20.63
C ILE A 734 23.83 22.19 20.10
N TYR A 735 24.64 22.26 19.04
CA TYR A 735 25.27 21.07 18.45
C TYR A 735 26.35 20.50 19.38
N GLU A 736 27.12 21.36 20.06
CA GLU A 736 28.11 20.93 21.05
C GLU A 736 27.46 20.18 22.21
N MET A 737 26.29 20.64 22.70
CA MET A 737 25.51 19.94 23.71
C MET A 737 25.08 18.54 23.25
N GLN A 738 24.55 18.43 22.02
CA GLN A 738 24.12 17.15 21.46
C GLN A 738 25.29 16.18 21.29
N VAL A 739 26.40 16.63 20.68
CA VAL A 739 27.60 15.80 20.50
C VAL A 739 28.17 15.37 21.85
N ARG A 740 28.21 16.26 22.85
CA ARG A 740 28.61 15.88 24.21
C ARG A 740 27.74 14.76 24.76
N ALA A 741 26.42 14.88 24.66
CA ALA A 741 25.50 13.85 25.14
C ALA A 741 25.71 12.49 24.44
N ILE A 742 25.92 12.50 23.11
CA ILE A 742 26.19 11.28 22.31
C ILE A 742 27.49 10.61 22.76
N VAL A 743 28.59 11.36 22.82
CA VAL A 743 29.92 10.83 23.14
C VAL A 743 29.97 10.34 24.59
N GLU A 744 29.40 11.10 25.53
CA GLU A 744 29.35 10.68 26.94
C GLU A 744 28.52 9.40 27.14
N ALA A 745 27.38 9.27 26.44
CA ALA A 745 26.57 8.06 26.47
C ALA A 745 27.36 6.85 25.93
N ALA A 746 28.06 7.02 24.81
CA ALA A 746 28.89 5.97 24.23
C ALA A 746 30.05 5.56 25.16
N CYS A 747 30.77 6.52 25.75
CA CYS A 747 31.81 6.27 26.74
C CYS A 747 31.27 5.63 28.03
N GLN A 748 30.03 5.93 28.42
CA GLN A 748 29.38 5.24 29.53
C GLN A 748 29.18 3.76 29.19
N LEU A 749 28.53 3.46 28.07
CA LEU A 749 28.21 2.08 27.67
C LEU A 749 29.47 1.25 27.40
N SER A 750 30.51 1.85 26.83
CA SER A 750 31.80 1.17 26.65
C SER A 750 32.43 0.78 28.00
N ARG A 751 32.33 1.63 29.03
CA ARG A 751 32.76 1.27 30.40
C ARG A 751 31.92 0.16 31.02
N GLU A 752 30.67 0.02 30.60
CA GLU A 752 29.77 -1.08 30.99
C GLU A 752 30.06 -2.39 30.23
N GLY A 753 31.03 -2.39 29.29
CA GLY A 753 31.42 -3.57 28.52
C GLY A 753 30.64 -3.80 27.23
N LEU A 754 29.83 -2.82 26.81
CA LEU A 754 29.11 -2.83 25.54
C LEU A 754 29.98 -2.26 24.41
N ASN A 755 29.55 -2.44 23.16
CA ASN A 755 30.24 -2.00 21.95
C ASN A 755 29.37 -1.01 21.15
N PRO A 756 29.18 0.24 21.61
CA PRO A 756 28.35 1.22 20.93
C PRO A 756 29.06 1.82 19.70
N HIS A 757 28.33 1.96 18.59
CA HIS A 757 28.82 2.54 17.33
C HIS A 757 28.01 3.79 16.93
N PRO A 758 28.17 4.93 17.63
CA PRO A 758 27.49 6.17 17.25
C PRO A 758 28.09 6.74 15.95
N GLU A 759 27.21 7.18 15.05
CA GLU A 759 27.55 7.91 13.82
C GLU A 759 26.84 9.28 13.89
N ILE A 760 27.58 10.39 13.78
CA ILE A 760 27.03 11.75 13.91
C ILE A 760 26.77 12.32 12.52
N MET A 761 25.53 12.73 12.26
CA MET A 761 25.11 13.24 10.95
C MET A 761 24.69 14.71 11.01
N ILE A 762 25.31 15.53 10.14
CA ILE A 762 25.02 16.96 10.00
C ILE A 762 23.99 17.18 8.88
N PRO A 763 22.80 17.74 9.20
CA PRO A 763 21.71 17.99 8.23
C PRO A 763 21.88 19.31 7.47
N MET A 764 21.14 19.45 6.36
CA MET A 764 20.95 20.66 5.54
C MET A 764 22.24 21.29 4.98
N VAL A 765 23.31 20.51 4.86
CA VAL A 765 24.60 20.95 4.32
C VAL A 765 24.47 21.26 2.84
N MET A 766 24.97 22.41 2.41
CA MET A 766 24.97 22.78 1.00
C MET A 766 26.37 22.75 0.37
N ASP A 767 27.43 22.95 1.17
CA ASP A 767 28.81 23.14 0.71
C ASP A 767 29.85 22.56 1.69
N ALA A 768 31.04 22.24 1.18
CA ALA A 768 32.15 21.71 1.97
C ALA A 768 32.63 22.70 3.04
N ALA A 769 32.51 24.01 2.80
CA ALA A 769 32.92 25.01 3.78
C ALA A 769 32.05 24.99 5.06
N GLU A 770 30.73 24.84 4.92
CA GLU A 770 29.81 24.72 6.06
C GLU A 770 30.11 23.44 6.85
N LEU A 771 30.28 22.33 6.12
CA LEU A 771 30.57 21.02 6.69
C LEU A 771 31.90 21.02 7.45
N HIS A 772 32.95 21.56 6.84
CA HIS A 772 34.29 21.64 7.43
C HIS A 772 34.27 22.48 8.72
N ALA A 773 33.63 23.65 8.70
CA ALA A 773 33.57 24.53 9.86
C ALA A 773 32.88 23.87 11.06
N LEU A 774 31.76 23.19 10.84
CA LEU A 774 31.05 22.45 11.89
C LEU A 774 31.81 21.21 12.33
N LYS A 775 32.21 20.34 11.40
CA LYS A 775 32.89 19.09 11.72
C LYS A 775 34.16 19.35 12.51
N ALA A 776 35.01 20.30 12.10
CA ALA A 776 36.25 20.60 12.82
C ALA A 776 36.00 21.03 14.28
N ARG A 777 34.91 21.76 14.54
CA ARG A 777 34.50 22.14 15.89
C ARG A 777 34.02 20.93 16.71
N LEU A 778 33.10 20.14 16.15
CA LEU A 778 32.51 18.98 16.84
C LEU A 778 33.50 17.84 17.05
N GLN A 779 34.43 17.64 16.11
CA GLN A 779 35.48 16.64 16.23
C GLN A 779 36.45 16.99 17.36
N ARG A 780 36.88 18.25 17.48
CA ARG A 780 37.70 18.69 18.64
C ARG A 780 36.99 18.41 19.97
N LEU A 781 35.70 18.73 20.06
CA LEU A 781 34.91 18.44 21.25
C LEU A 781 34.86 16.93 21.56
N THR A 782 34.72 16.10 20.53
CA THR A 782 34.72 14.64 20.66
C THR A 782 36.05 14.15 21.24
N GLU A 783 37.17 14.58 20.65
CA GLU A 783 38.54 14.23 21.10
C GLU A 783 38.80 14.68 22.55
N GLU A 784 38.29 15.85 22.95
CA GLU A 784 38.38 16.34 24.33
C GLU A 784 37.62 15.45 25.32
N ILE A 785 36.42 15.01 24.97
CA ILE A 785 35.59 14.15 25.83
C ILE A 785 36.20 12.75 25.94
N GLU A 786 36.65 12.18 24.82
CA GLU A 786 37.37 10.90 24.78
C GLU A 786 38.62 10.90 25.65
N CYS A 787 39.43 11.96 25.53
CA CYS A 787 40.63 12.15 26.34
C CYS A 787 40.30 12.23 27.85
N ARG A 788 39.25 12.98 28.23
CA ARG A 788 38.79 13.05 29.63
C ARG A 788 38.21 11.72 30.12
N GLY A 789 37.56 10.97 29.25
CA GLY A 789 36.96 9.67 29.55
C GLY A 789 37.94 8.51 29.59
N GLY A 790 39.16 8.68 29.06
CA GLY A 790 40.17 7.64 28.97
C GLY A 790 39.81 6.52 27.98
N GLN A 791 38.94 6.81 27.01
CA GLN A 791 38.49 5.86 25.99
C GLN A 791 38.57 6.51 24.61
N SER A 792 39.09 5.77 23.63
CA SER A 792 39.05 6.17 22.23
C SER A 792 37.93 5.41 21.53
N MET A 793 37.00 6.13 20.93
CA MET A 793 35.87 5.59 20.18
C MET A 793 36.07 5.88 18.69
N SER A 794 35.64 4.96 17.83
CA SER A 794 35.67 5.19 16.38
C SER A 794 34.40 5.89 15.92
N ILE A 795 34.17 7.13 16.39
CA ILE A 795 32.97 7.90 16.03
C ILE A 795 33.09 8.43 14.61
N LYS A 796 32.12 8.09 13.77
CA LYS A 796 32.06 8.55 12.39
C LYS A 796 31.30 9.86 12.27
N PHE A 797 31.75 10.73 11.36
CA PHE A 797 31.02 11.94 10.98
C PHE A 797 30.52 11.80 9.54
N GLY A 798 29.25 12.13 9.34
CA GLY A 798 28.60 12.11 8.04
C GLY A 798 27.71 13.32 7.81
N THR A 799 27.12 13.38 6.62
CA THR A 799 26.20 14.45 6.26
C THR A 799 25.00 13.92 5.51
N MET A 800 23.88 14.63 5.65
CA MET A 800 22.68 14.35 4.88
C MET A 800 22.78 15.01 3.49
N ILE A 801 22.55 14.23 2.44
CA ILE A 801 22.43 14.73 1.06
C ILE A 801 20.95 14.92 0.76
N GLU A 802 20.46 16.11 1.08
CA GLU A 802 19.04 16.47 0.97
C GLU A 802 18.79 17.79 0.25
N LEU A 803 19.84 18.53 -0.09
CA LEU A 803 19.78 19.71 -0.94
C LEU A 803 20.28 19.36 -2.35
N PRO A 804 19.61 19.81 -3.43
CA PRO A 804 20.09 19.58 -4.79
C PRO A 804 21.53 20.04 -5.02
N ARG A 805 21.94 21.14 -4.37
CA ARG A 805 23.34 21.61 -4.43
C ARG A 805 24.31 20.58 -3.85
N ALA A 806 24.01 20.00 -2.69
CA ALA A 806 24.86 19.01 -2.04
C ALA A 806 25.07 17.79 -2.93
N ALA A 807 24.02 17.33 -3.63
CA ALA A 807 24.12 16.26 -4.60
C ALA A 807 25.02 16.62 -5.80
N LEU A 808 24.91 17.86 -6.31
CA LEU A 808 25.69 18.37 -7.44
C LEU A 808 27.17 18.66 -7.13
N VAL A 809 27.53 18.78 -5.84
CA VAL A 809 28.92 19.00 -5.41
C VAL A 809 29.42 17.89 -4.48
N ALA A 810 28.81 16.71 -4.55
CA ALA A 810 29.05 15.60 -3.63
C ALA A 810 30.52 15.18 -3.60
N GLY A 811 31.24 15.26 -4.73
CA GLY A 811 32.68 14.97 -4.79
C GLY A 811 33.54 15.90 -3.94
N GLN A 812 33.06 17.11 -3.61
CA GLN A 812 33.75 18.05 -2.72
C GLN A 812 33.43 17.79 -1.24
N LEU A 813 32.25 17.24 -0.95
CA LEU A 813 31.82 16.89 0.41
C LEU A 813 32.44 15.58 0.88
N ALA A 814 32.55 14.60 -0.01
CA ALA A 814 32.93 13.22 0.31
C ALA A 814 34.30 13.03 1.02
N PRO A 815 35.36 13.82 0.73
CA PRO A 815 36.63 13.72 1.47
C PRO A 815 36.53 14.13 2.94
N GLU A 816 35.53 14.93 3.30
CA GLU A 816 35.35 15.47 4.65
C GLU A 816 34.53 14.54 5.56
N VAL A 817 33.94 13.46 5.06
CA VAL A 817 33.03 12.60 5.84
C VAL A 817 33.20 11.12 5.58
N ASP A 818 32.76 10.31 6.54
CA ASP A 818 32.77 8.85 6.48
C ASP A 818 31.55 8.28 5.75
N PHE A 819 30.44 9.04 5.72
CA PHE A 819 29.20 8.58 5.09
C PHE A 819 28.30 9.72 4.58
N PHE A 820 27.47 9.39 3.59
CA PHE A 820 26.28 10.15 3.19
C PHE A 820 25.01 9.39 3.55
N SER A 821 24.00 10.15 3.99
CA SER A 821 22.62 9.65 4.06
C SER A 821 21.74 10.52 3.18
N PHE A 822 21.06 9.93 2.19
CA PHE A 822 20.13 10.68 1.35
C PHE A 822 18.84 10.96 2.11
N GLY A 823 18.60 12.25 2.42
CA GLY A 823 17.34 12.74 2.97
C GLY A 823 16.32 12.91 1.86
N SER A 824 15.77 11.78 1.40
CA SER A 824 15.00 11.74 0.16
C SER A 824 13.70 12.57 0.20
N ASN A 825 13.11 12.78 1.37
CA ASN A 825 11.92 13.62 1.52
C ASN A 825 12.24 15.08 1.14
N ASP A 826 13.23 15.69 1.79
CA ASP A 826 13.65 17.06 1.52
C ASP A 826 14.26 17.21 0.13
N LEU A 827 15.04 16.22 -0.33
CA LEU A 827 15.55 16.22 -1.70
C LEU A 827 14.41 16.25 -2.74
N THR A 828 13.33 15.50 -2.52
CA THR A 828 12.12 15.57 -3.35
C THR A 828 11.47 16.94 -3.28
N GLN A 829 11.26 17.49 -2.07
CA GLN A 829 10.66 18.82 -1.89
C GLN A 829 11.40 19.88 -2.71
N MET A 830 12.73 19.92 -2.59
CA MET A 830 13.57 20.91 -3.27
C MET A 830 13.68 20.67 -4.78
N THR A 831 13.66 19.43 -5.22
CA THR A 831 13.77 19.09 -6.65
C THR A 831 12.50 19.42 -7.41
N PHE A 832 11.33 19.13 -6.82
CA PHE A 832 10.03 19.45 -7.41
C PHE A 832 9.59 20.89 -7.15
N GLY A 833 10.14 21.54 -6.12
CA GLY A 833 9.63 22.82 -5.62
C GLY A 833 8.28 22.65 -4.90
N PHE A 834 8.07 21.51 -4.26
CA PHE A 834 6.85 21.18 -3.54
C PHE A 834 7.10 21.24 -2.03
N SER A 835 6.30 22.06 -1.33
CA SER A 835 6.04 21.82 0.10
C SER A 835 5.14 20.60 0.18
N ARG A 836 5.56 19.56 0.91
CA ARG A 836 4.82 18.29 0.99
C ARG A 836 3.40 18.51 1.49
N ASP A 837 3.27 19.21 2.61
CA ASP A 837 2.00 19.43 3.29
C ASP A 837 1.02 20.21 2.38
N ASP A 838 1.51 21.26 1.71
CA ASP A 838 0.71 22.04 0.78
C ASP A 838 0.32 21.28 -0.48
N ALA A 839 1.25 20.48 -1.03
CA ALA A 839 1.05 19.75 -2.27
C ALA A 839 0.00 18.66 -2.09
N GLU A 840 0.12 17.83 -1.05
CA GLU A 840 -0.80 16.75 -0.72
C GLU A 840 -2.23 17.27 -0.51
N GLU A 841 -2.39 18.41 0.17
CA GLU A 841 -3.69 19.02 0.40
C GLU A 841 -4.30 19.66 -0.87
N LYS A 842 -3.53 20.44 -1.60
CA LYS A 842 -4.09 21.39 -2.59
C LYS A 842 -4.20 20.85 -4.01
N PHE A 843 -3.17 20.15 -4.52
CA PHE A 843 -3.11 19.86 -5.97
C PHE A 843 -2.54 18.49 -6.36
N LEU A 844 -1.85 17.77 -5.48
CA LEU A 844 -1.20 16.51 -5.85
C LEU A 844 -2.21 15.45 -6.30
N ARG A 845 -3.39 15.42 -5.67
CA ARG A 845 -4.52 14.59 -6.11
C ARG A 845 -4.97 14.91 -7.54
N PHE A 846 -4.96 16.19 -7.94
CA PHE A 846 -5.26 16.60 -9.30
C PHE A 846 -4.18 16.10 -10.28
N TYR A 847 -2.91 16.20 -9.91
CA TYR A 847 -1.79 15.71 -10.73
C TYR A 847 -1.88 14.20 -10.96
N MET A 848 -2.23 13.43 -9.92
CA MET A 848 -2.45 11.99 -10.02
C MET A 848 -3.66 11.65 -10.90
N SER A 849 -4.81 12.31 -10.69
CA SER A 849 -6.03 12.00 -11.43
C SER A 849 -5.93 12.35 -12.92
N HIS A 850 -5.10 13.33 -13.28
CA HIS A 850 -4.83 13.76 -14.65
C HIS A 850 -3.54 13.17 -15.24
N ARG A 851 -2.83 12.31 -14.50
CA ARG A 851 -1.53 11.71 -14.89
C ARG A 851 -0.47 12.71 -15.33
N LEU A 852 -0.43 13.87 -14.67
CA LEU A 852 0.71 14.78 -14.80
C LEU A 852 1.95 14.20 -14.11
N LEU A 853 1.74 13.35 -13.11
CA LEU A 853 2.76 12.54 -12.46
C LEU A 853 2.29 11.08 -12.39
N PRO A 854 3.22 10.10 -12.51
CA PRO A 854 2.87 8.69 -12.50
C PRO A 854 2.52 8.17 -11.09
N ALA A 855 3.09 8.76 -10.05
CA ALA A 855 2.87 8.43 -8.65
C ALA A 855 3.13 9.66 -7.77
N ASN A 856 2.71 9.59 -6.50
CA ASN A 856 3.07 10.60 -5.50
C ASN A 856 4.60 10.54 -5.28
N PRO A 857 5.35 11.61 -5.57
CA PRO A 857 6.82 11.60 -5.47
C PRO A 857 7.35 11.54 -4.03
N PHE A 858 6.49 11.66 -3.02
CA PHE A 858 6.83 11.49 -1.59
C PHE A 858 6.59 10.06 -1.09
N ASP A 859 5.81 9.26 -1.83
CA ASP A 859 5.58 7.84 -1.54
C ASP A 859 6.52 6.95 -2.38
N THR A 860 6.67 7.31 -3.66
CA THR A 860 7.46 6.59 -4.67
C THR A 860 8.56 7.50 -5.18
N LEU A 861 9.81 7.04 -5.11
CA LEU A 861 10.96 7.83 -5.52
C LEU A 861 10.89 8.16 -7.02
N ASP A 862 10.98 9.45 -7.35
CA ASP A 862 11.15 9.88 -8.75
C ASP A 862 12.56 9.51 -9.24
N GLU A 863 12.68 8.43 -10.01
CA GLU A 863 13.96 7.97 -10.54
C GLU A 863 14.58 8.91 -11.58
N THR A 864 13.78 9.77 -12.21
CA THR A 864 14.20 10.57 -13.36
C THR A 864 14.76 11.94 -12.98
N GLY A 865 14.20 12.58 -11.95
CA GLY A 865 14.71 13.83 -11.38
C GLY A 865 15.50 13.57 -10.10
N VAL A 866 14.81 13.21 -9.01
CA VAL A 866 15.43 13.01 -7.68
C VAL A 866 16.48 11.88 -7.73
N GLY A 867 16.15 10.77 -8.36
CA GLY A 867 17.06 9.64 -8.55
C GLY A 867 18.29 10.00 -9.38
N ARG A 868 18.19 10.96 -10.31
CA ARG A 868 19.37 11.45 -11.04
C ARG A 868 20.32 12.21 -10.12
N LEU A 869 19.81 13.03 -9.20
CA LEU A 869 20.64 13.71 -8.20
C LEU A 869 21.33 12.70 -7.28
N ILE A 870 20.62 11.66 -6.84
CA ILE A 870 21.20 10.57 -6.04
C ILE A 870 22.34 9.88 -6.82
N ARG A 871 22.13 9.52 -8.10
CA ARG A 871 23.17 8.88 -8.93
C ARG A 871 24.42 9.76 -9.06
N ILE A 872 24.26 11.06 -9.34
CA ILE A 872 25.38 12.02 -9.40
C ILE A 872 26.17 12.00 -8.08
N ALA A 873 25.45 12.09 -6.96
CA ALA A 873 26.09 12.14 -5.65
C ALA A 873 26.82 10.84 -5.29
N VAL A 874 26.26 9.68 -5.67
CA VAL A 874 26.90 8.37 -5.49
C VAL A 874 28.18 8.29 -6.32
N GLU A 875 28.09 8.62 -7.62
CA GLU A 875 29.22 8.55 -8.56
C GLU A 875 30.37 9.47 -8.13
N GLU A 876 30.09 10.76 -7.91
CA GLU A 876 31.11 11.73 -7.51
C GLU A 876 31.64 11.47 -6.10
N GLY A 877 30.76 11.08 -5.17
CA GLY A 877 31.13 10.79 -3.79
C GLY A 877 32.09 9.60 -3.71
N ARG A 878 31.80 8.49 -4.39
CA ARG A 878 32.70 7.32 -4.44
C ARG A 878 33.98 7.58 -5.21
N ALA A 879 33.94 8.41 -6.25
CA ALA A 879 35.14 8.81 -6.98
C ALA A 879 36.11 9.60 -6.09
N ALA A 880 35.59 10.46 -5.21
CA ALA A 880 36.38 11.24 -4.28
C ALA A 880 36.80 10.45 -3.02
N ASN A 881 35.94 9.54 -2.52
CA ASN A 881 36.20 8.69 -1.38
C ASN A 881 35.64 7.27 -1.62
N ALA A 882 36.49 6.33 -2.02
CA ALA A 882 36.08 4.96 -2.31
C ALA A 882 35.49 4.23 -1.09
N GLY A 883 35.88 4.62 0.13
CA GLY A 883 35.39 4.05 1.39
C GLY A 883 34.10 4.70 1.92
N LEU A 884 33.57 5.71 1.24
CA LEU A 884 32.40 6.47 1.67
C LEU A 884 31.17 5.57 1.76
N GLN A 885 30.58 5.45 2.95
CA GLN A 885 29.34 4.70 3.11
C GLN A 885 28.14 5.53 2.62
N LEU A 886 27.21 4.92 1.89
CA LEU A 886 26.08 5.58 1.26
C LEU A 886 24.78 4.91 1.68
N GLY A 887 23.92 5.66 2.37
CA GLY A 887 22.60 5.21 2.79
C GLY A 887 21.49 6.10 2.28
N LEU A 888 20.25 5.61 2.26
CA LEU A 888 19.06 6.43 2.09
C LEU A 888 18.16 6.32 3.32
N CYS A 889 17.70 7.46 3.82
CA CYS A 889 16.70 7.54 4.88
C CYS A 889 15.45 8.29 4.40
N GLY A 890 14.30 7.94 4.97
CA GLY A 890 13.00 8.53 4.64
C GLY A 890 11.97 7.46 4.25
N GLU A 891 10.84 7.92 3.72
CA GLU A 891 9.73 7.02 3.37
C GLU A 891 10.10 6.06 2.23
N HIS A 892 10.86 6.56 1.25
CA HIS A 892 11.32 5.80 0.09
C HIS A 892 12.23 4.60 0.46
N GLY A 893 12.90 4.64 1.62
CA GLY A 893 13.73 3.53 2.10
C GLY A 893 12.92 2.29 2.49
N GLY A 894 11.61 2.44 2.69
CA GLY A 894 10.68 1.34 2.98
C GLY A 894 9.74 1.01 1.82
N ASP A 895 9.84 1.72 0.70
CA ASP A 895 9.08 1.45 -0.52
C ASP A 895 9.83 0.46 -1.42
N PRO A 896 9.21 -0.64 -1.89
CA PRO A 896 9.92 -1.63 -2.70
C PRO A 896 10.59 -1.10 -3.98
N SER A 897 10.00 -0.07 -4.62
CA SER A 897 10.60 0.53 -5.82
C SER A 897 11.79 1.43 -5.45
N GLY A 898 11.68 2.20 -4.37
CA GLY A 898 12.78 2.98 -3.80
C GLY A 898 13.96 2.10 -3.38
N VAL A 899 13.71 0.97 -2.70
CA VAL A 899 14.76 0.01 -2.32
C VAL A 899 15.46 -0.59 -3.54
N ARG A 900 14.69 -0.94 -4.58
CA ARG A 900 15.24 -1.45 -5.84
C ARG A 900 16.12 -0.40 -6.53
N PHE A 901 15.67 0.84 -6.60
CA PHE A 901 16.47 1.95 -7.12
C PHE A 901 17.78 2.10 -6.31
N CYS A 902 17.71 2.08 -4.97
CA CYS A 902 18.90 2.21 -4.11
C CYS A 902 19.92 1.10 -4.39
N HIS A 903 19.46 -0.14 -4.60
CA HIS A 903 20.31 -1.26 -4.95
C HIS A 903 21.01 -1.02 -6.30
N GLN A 904 20.24 -0.62 -7.31
CA GLN A 904 20.76 -0.34 -8.65
C GLN A 904 21.72 0.86 -8.69
N ALA A 905 21.46 1.86 -7.86
CA ALA A 905 22.31 3.05 -7.73
C ALA A 905 23.59 2.77 -6.93
N GLY A 906 23.75 1.60 -6.31
CA GLY A 906 24.98 1.22 -5.59
C GLY A 906 25.08 1.80 -4.18
N LEU A 907 23.95 2.04 -3.51
CA LEU A 907 23.96 2.38 -2.07
C LEU A 907 24.35 1.14 -1.24
N ASP A 908 24.85 1.36 -0.02
CA ASP A 908 25.21 0.29 0.91
C ASP A 908 24.02 -0.15 1.77
N TYR A 909 23.11 0.78 2.10
CA TYR A 909 21.94 0.46 2.92
C TYR A 909 20.73 1.37 2.65
N VAL A 910 19.56 0.89 3.06
CA VAL A 910 18.33 1.68 3.19
C VAL A 910 17.90 1.74 4.65
N SER A 911 17.21 2.82 5.02
CA SER A 911 16.70 3.04 6.38
C SER A 911 15.25 3.50 6.34
N CYS A 912 14.38 2.74 7.02
CA CYS A 912 12.93 2.94 7.01
C CYS A 912 12.33 2.82 8.42
N SER A 913 11.06 3.16 8.62
CA SER A 913 10.39 2.95 9.92
C SER A 913 10.44 1.48 10.34
N PRO A 914 10.38 1.15 11.65
CA PRO A 914 10.54 -0.23 12.14
C PRO A 914 9.63 -1.23 11.44
N LEU A 915 8.34 -0.92 11.29
CA LEU A 915 7.36 -1.78 10.62
C LEU A 915 7.61 -1.98 9.11
N ARG A 916 8.46 -1.16 8.48
CA ARG A 916 8.84 -1.35 7.07
C ARG A 916 10.13 -2.17 6.91
N VAL A 917 10.85 -2.50 7.99
CA VAL A 917 12.08 -3.29 7.92
C VAL A 917 11.88 -4.64 7.20
N PRO A 918 10.84 -5.45 7.48
CA PRO A 918 10.63 -6.71 6.75
C PRO A 918 10.35 -6.50 5.26
N ILE A 919 9.66 -5.41 4.90
CA ILE A 919 9.37 -5.03 3.51
C ILE A 919 10.68 -4.71 2.80
N ALA A 920 11.52 -3.86 3.41
CA ALA A 920 12.81 -3.47 2.86
C ALA A 920 13.77 -4.68 2.72
N ARG A 921 13.77 -5.62 3.68
CA ARG A 921 14.55 -6.87 3.60
C ARG A 921 14.15 -7.71 2.38
N LEU A 922 12.86 -7.95 2.19
CA LEU A 922 12.37 -8.71 1.04
C LEU A 922 12.60 -7.96 -0.29
N ALA A 923 12.33 -6.65 -0.32
CA ALA A 923 12.55 -5.83 -1.52
C ALA A 923 14.03 -5.77 -1.92
N ALA A 924 14.94 -5.67 -0.95
CA ALA A 924 16.38 -5.70 -1.18
C ALA A 924 16.85 -7.05 -1.74
N ALA A 925 16.29 -8.17 -1.25
CA ALA A 925 16.57 -9.49 -1.80
C ALA A 925 16.05 -9.64 -3.23
N GLN A 926 14.82 -9.16 -3.50
CA GLN A 926 14.24 -9.14 -4.84
C GLN A 926 15.07 -8.28 -5.80
N ALA A 927 15.57 -7.13 -5.35
CA ALA A 927 16.43 -6.27 -6.14
C ALA A 927 17.76 -6.96 -6.48
N ALA A 928 18.39 -7.64 -5.52
CA ALA A 928 19.62 -8.42 -5.72
C ALA A 928 19.44 -9.59 -6.69
N LEU A 929 18.25 -10.22 -6.71
CA LEU A 929 17.90 -11.27 -7.68
C LEU A 929 17.63 -10.72 -9.08
N GLY A 930 17.44 -9.40 -9.23
CA GLY A 930 16.98 -8.75 -10.45
C GLY A 930 15.55 -9.13 -10.86
N ASP A 931 15.05 -8.44 -11.88
CA ASP A 931 13.81 -8.80 -12.57
C ASP A 931 14.03 -10.08 -13.38
N GLY A 932 14.09 -11.22 -12.71
CA GLY A 932 13.80 -12.49 -13.37
C GLY A 932 12.39 -12.39 -13.94
N LYS A 933 12.21 -12.80 -15.21
CA LYS A 933 10.95 -12.75 -15.97
C LYS A 933 9.74 -12.86 -15.03
N ARG A 934 9.17 -11.71 -14.65
CA ARG A 934 7.81 -11.66 -14.11
C ARG A 934 6.94 -11.86 -15.34
N ASP A 935 6.52 -13.09 -15.56
CA ASP A 935 5.51 -13.40 -16.58
C ASP A 935 4.10 -12.89 -16.17
N ASP A 936 3.97 -12.20 -15.02
CA ASP A 936 2.73 -11.58 -14.55
C ASP A 936 2.95 -10.13 -14.08
N VAL A 937 2.58 -9.17 -14.94
CA VAL A 937 1.87 -7.91 -14.59
C VAL A 937 0.83 -7.73 -15.66
#